data_AF-A0A938TIW3-F1
#
_entry.id   AF-A0A938TIW3-F1
#
_cell.length_a   1.000
_cell.length_b   1.000
_cell.length_c   1.000
_cell.angle_alpha   90.00
_cell.angle_beta   90.00
_cell.angle_gamma   90.00
#
_symmetry.space_group_name_H-M   'P 1'
#
loop_
_entity.id
_entity.type
_entity.pdbx_description
1 polymer ?
#
loop_
_entity_poly.entity_id
_entity_poly.type
_entity_poly.pdbx_seq_one_letter_code
_entity_poly.pdbx_strand_id
1 'polypeptide(L)'
;MRHIGLTWIPGCVFAALLSACGGGGGGSSPPPPVPPSPPTPPANVAPVASFTVTPTSGSSPLEVVANAGASSDSDGTITAFQWNFGNGTSAIGSVAGTTYTTNGSFTVSLTVTDDDGATATTTRLVTVNAPAGNVTLSGTIQILPSSAIDSDTNDRFTTNTSNNGFANAQTIANPVTLGGFANRPNTGPANGNLSVSGDPGDFYRVSLTGDDLILLTVGESGADLDMRLYDVNRTLLNTSQGNSQTESFSVNTPGTYFIEVFPFSGASNYILTIGKDADAAAALLQEEGQAGGQTKGQTSTQTTLRLSSDFVPGEIIVDPVAGNFFSASTSRLRPFSPNNPGITLFAVAPTALLALNDPNSPGALPQGAVVSTSQRTKLATLNTIKGLRQRKDVEVAEPNFIRRAYREPNDQFYNLQWHYRTINLPLAWDVTTGSSEVIVAVIDTGVLLSHPDLDSQLVPGFDFISSASRARDGNGIDNNPNDEGDGATAGTSSFHGTHVAGTIAAQSNNSQGVAGVSWNARIMPLRALGVNGGTTYDVIQAVRFAAGLSNDSDTLPTRRADIINLSLGSDASSQSEQNTINEARAAGVIVIAAAGNEATTLPSYPAAYSGVTSVSATTISNSLAGYSNRGSTIDIAAPGGNNGTDINGDGLGDGVVSTIGEESSSGPVQFRYASLNGTSMAAPHVAGVAALMKAVHRNLTPTEFDTAITSGRITDDLGIAGRDDQFGFGLINAQRAIAEANRLAAGQGLDPGPVLSASVSTLNFGAFLNELPLQVSNLGTGSLTIAGVTASQPWITITPPNGGGLGTYIIRVTRSGLADSVHTGTITFDGSSNDVTVTVILQISSVDLSANAGLHFVILVDNNGNSNIPAVITRATNGEYTFTINNVPNGEYRIFAGTDSDNDDFLCDAAEACGAYPTLDRPERLSINANRAGLVFLSGFRLNLDSFSVTSDDGMDSESAQIGNTEAGYAFIRPQGDSPPP
;
A
#
# COMPACT_ATOMS: atom_id res chain seq x y z
N MET A 1 -21.62 -56.50 1.07
CA MET A 1 -22.34 -57.77 0.74
C MET A 1 -21.44 -58.96 1.10
N ARG A 2 -21.89 -60.20 0.87
CA ARG A 2 -21.17 -61.50 1.04
C ARG A 2 -19.68 -61.46 0.65
N HIS A 3 -18.73 -62.29 1.12
CA HIS A 3 -18.49 -63.31 2.20
C HIS A 3 -17.03 -63.82 1.95
N ILE A 4 -16.23 -64.50 2.79
CA ILE A 4 -16.19 -65.02 4.18
C ILE A 4 -14.66 -65.12 4.54
N GLY A 5 -14.10 -65.35 5.74
CA GLY A 5 -14.52 -65.96 7.01
C GLY A 5 -13.55 -67.14 7.33
N LEU A 6 -12.85 -67.12 8.48
CA LEU A 6 -11.71 -68.02 8.80
C LEU A 6 -12.11 -69.52 8.90
N THR A 7 -11.15 -70.46 8.79
CA THR A 7 -10.66 -71.30 9.93
C THR A 7 -9.65 -72.43 9.60
N TRP A 8 -8.69 -72.63 10.53
CA TRP A 8 -8.09 -73.90 11.01
C TRP A 8 -7.01 -74.69 10.23
N ILE A 9 -6.35 -75.59 11.01
CA ILE A 9 -5.06 -76.28 10.80
C ILE A 9 -5.28 -77.81 10.78
N PRO A 10 -4.55 -78.58 9.95
CA PRO A 10 -3.68 -79.64 10.48
C PRO A 10 -2.30 -79.68 9.78
N GLY A 11 -1.39 -80.55 10.22
CA GLY A 11 -0.04 -80.69 9.64
C GLY A 11 0.39 -82.13 9.35
N CYS A 12 1.71 -82.33 9.28
CA CYS A 12 2.47 -83.58 9.08
C CYS A 12 2.71 -84.09 7.64
N VAL A 13 4.01 -84.18 7.33
CA VAL A 13 4.70 -85.22 6.54
C VAL A 13 4.39 -85.34 5.04
N PHE A 14 5.45 -85.18 4.22
CA PHE A 14 5.78 -86.21 3.23
C PHE A 14 7.30 -86.39 3.13
N ALA A 15 7.73 -87.63 2.86
CA ALA A 15 9.13 -88.01 2.67
C ALA A 15 9.42 -88.34 1.19
N ALA A 16 10.70 -88.52 0.90
CA ALA A 16 11.32 -88.87 -0.38
C ALA A 16 10.48 -89.73 -1.36
N LEU A 17 10.57 -89.42 -2.66
CA LEU A 17 11.42 -90.20 -3.59
C LEU A 17 11.54 -89.57 -4.99
N LEU A 18 12.68 -89.79 -5.64
CA LEU A 18 12.84 -89.59 -7.09
C LEU A 18 12.35 -90.82 -7.86
N SER A 19 11.95 -90.63 -9.11
CA SER A 19 11.73 -91.68 -10.11
C SER A 19 11.76 -91.07 -11.52
N ALA A 20 12.22 -91.75 -12.57
CA ALA A 20 13.03 -92.98 -12.63
C ALA A 20 13.65 -93.12 -14.04
N CYS A 21 14.79 -93.82 -14.16
CA CYS A 21 15.23 -94.64 -15.31
C CYS A 21 16.66 -95.17 -15.02
N GLY A 22 17.02 -96.43 -15.28
CA GLY A 22 16.25 -97.56 -15.83
C GLY A 22 16.76 -98.92 -15.29
N GLY A 23 16.41 -100.01 -15.97
CA GLY A 23 16.75 -101.39 -15.53
C GLY A 23 18.25 -101.73 -15.57
N GLY A 24 18.70 -102.90 -15.09
CA GLY A 24 17.95 -104.05 -14.59
C GLY A 24 18.59 -105.36 -15.08
N GLY A 25 18.43 -106.47 -14.35
CA GLY A 25 18.98 -107.78 -14.74
C GLY A 25 19.74 -108.45 -13.59
N GLY A 26 19.21 -109.56 -13.09
CA GLY A 26 19.65 -110.20 -11.85
C GLY A 26 20.92 -111.07 -11.94
N GLY A 27 21.36 -111.49 -10.75
CA GLY A 27 21.52 -112.92 -10.52
C GLY A 27 22.76 -113.39 -9.75
N SER A 28 22.52 -114.42 -8.93
CA SER A 28 23.49 -115.35 -8.30
C SER A 28 24.28 -114.86 -7.06
N SER A 29 24.90 -115.84 -6.38
CA SER A 29 25.21 -115.83 -4.93
C SER A 29 26.71 -116.08 -4.65
N PRO A 30 27.22 -115.88 -3.41
CA PRO A 30 28.61 -115.45 -3.19
C PRO A 30 29.61 -116.54 -2.75
N PRO A 31 30.93 -116.24 -2.78
CA PRO A 31 31.98 -116.91 -2.01
C PRO A 31 32.36 -116.16 -0.69
N PRO A 32 33.21 -116.74 0.20
CA PRO A 32 33.43 -116.28 1.58
C PRO A 32 34.48 -115.16 1.78
N PRO A 33 34.64 -114.61 3.02
CA PRO A 33 35.45 -113.42 3.30
C PRO A 33 36.96 -113.69 3.53
N VAL A 34 37.75 -112.61 3.51
CA VAL A 34 39.20 -112.56 3.75
C VAL A 34 39.50 -111.51 4.87
N PRO A 35 40.55 -111.66 5.72
CA PRO A 35 40.75 -110.83 6.91
C PRO A 35 41.14 -109.35 6.64
N PRO A 36 41.05 -108.46 7.65
CA PRO A 36 41.15 -107.01 7.45
C PRO A 36 42.58 -106.47 7.30
N SER A 37 42.71 -105.44 6.48
CA SER A 37 43.89 -104.56 6.38
C SER A 37 43.94 -103.55 7.56
N PRO A 38 45.13 -103.01 7.90
CA PRO A 38 45.25 -101.94 8.89
C PRO A 38 44.53 -100.65 8.44
N PRO A 39 44.14 -99.77 9.37
CA PRO A 39 43.47 -98.51 9.04
C PRO A 39 44.38 -97.61 8.20
N THR A 40 43.82 -97.04 7.13
CA THR A 40 44.39 -95.87 6.47
C THR A 40 44.35 -94.67 7.43
N PRO A 41 45.27 -93.68 7.28
CA PRO A 41 45.06 -92.38 7.92
C PRO A 41 43.72 -91.78 7.48
N PRO A 42 43.13 -90.85 8.26
CA PRO A 42 42.01 -90.05 7.79
C PRO A 42 42.40 -89.31 6.51
N ALA A 43 41.44 -89.10 5.61
CA ALA A 43 41.65 -88.28 4.42
C ALA A 43 41.35 -86.81 4.79
N ASN A 44 42.35 -85.94 4.61
CA ASN A 44 42.26 -84.49 4.85
C ASN A 44 40.93 -83.90 4.33
N VAL A 45 40.20 -83.20 5.20
CA VAL A 45 39.05 -82.36 4.83
C VAL A 45 39.50 -80.92 4.60
N ALA A 46 39.62 -80.54 3.33
CA ALA A 46 40.10 -79.22 2.93
C ALA A 46 39.43 -78.05 3.68
N PRO A 47 40.20 -77.00 4.07
CA PRO A 47 39.80 -76.01 5.06
C PRO A 47 38.62 -75.14 4.62
N VAL A 48 37.95 -74.52 5.58
CA VAL A 48 36.87 -73.54 5.34
C VAL A 48 37.45 -72.14 5.30
N ALA A 49 37.59 -71.58 4.10
CA ALA A 49 37.96 -70.18 3.89
C ALA A 49 36.82 -69.24 4.35
N SER A 50 37.12 -68.27 5.22
CA SER A 50 36.17 -67.25 5.69
C SER A 50 36.88 -66.00 6.21
N PHE A 51 36.38 -64.83 5.83
CA PHE A 51 36.95 -63.53 6.22
C PHE A 51 35.92 -62.42 6.38
N THR A 52 36.35 -61.29 6.93
CA THR A 52 35.65 -59.99 6.90
C THR A 52 36.48 -58.96 6.13
N VAL A 53 35.81 -57.91 5.63
CA VAL A 53 36.43 -56.76 4.94
C VAL A 53 35.82 -55.49 5.50
N THR A 54 36.64 -54.50 5.82
CA THR A 54 36.20 -53.21 6.38
C THR A 54 37.01 -52.05 5.78
N PRO A 55 36.35 -50.99 5.27
CA PRO A 55 34.93 -50.93 4.88
C PRO A 55 34.64 -51.77 3.63
N THR A 56 33.37 -52.16 3.43
CA THR A 56 32.91 -52.83 2.19
C THR A 56 32.57 -51.85 1.06
N SER A 57 32.48 -50.55 1.35
CA SER A 57 32.16 -49.51 0.37
C SER A 57 32.64 -48.13 0.82
N GLY A 58 32.99 -47.27 -0.13
CA GLY A 58 33.40 -45.88 0.09
C GLY A 58 33.92 -45.23 -1.18
N SER A 59 34.41 -44.00 -1.12
CA SER A 59 34.94 -43.29 -2.30
C SER A 59 36.44 -43.50 -2.49
N SER A 60 36.92 -43.46 -3.72
CA SER A 60 38.37 -43.46 -4.01
C SER A 60 39.04 -42.16 -3.50
N PRO A 61 40.25 -42.22 -2.90
CA PRO A 61 41.01 -43.42 -2.57
C PRO A 61 40.48 -44.14 -1.31
N LEU A 62 40.11 -45.41 -1.45
CA LEU A 62 39.55 -46.20 -0.34
C LEU A 62 40.59 -47.16 0.23
N GLU A 63 41.06 -46.93 1.46
CA GLU A 63 41.83 -47.92 2.22
C GLU A 63 40.89 -48.98 2.80
N VAL A 64 41.28 -50.26 2.69
CA VAL A 64 40.46 -51.41 3.06
C VAL A 64 41.32 -52.48 3.73
N VAL A 65 40.86 -53.00 4.87
CA VAL A 65 41.49 -54.08 5.62
C VAL A 65 40.63 -55.35 5.53
N ALA A 66 41.27 -56.50 5.29
CA ALA A 66 40.65 -57.82 5.27
C ALA A 66 41.26 -58.73 6.35
N ASN A 67 40.43 -59.53 7.01
CA ASN A 67 40.82 -60.37 8.15
C ASN A 67 40.25 -61.79 8.02
N ALA A 68 41.13 -62.78 7.93
CA ALA A 68 40.83 -64.19 7.70
C ALA A 68 40.60 -65.01 8.98
N GLY A 69 40.58 -64.39 10.17
CA GLY A 69 40.47 -65.06 11.47
C GLY A 69 39.16 -65.83 11.73
N ALA A 70 38.24 -65.87 10.76
CA ALA A 70 37.06 -66.73 10.77
C ALA A 70 37.24 -68.03 9.94
N SER A 71 38.39 -68.19 9.26
CA SER A 71 38.73 -69.43 8.54
C SER A 71 39.10 -70.54 9.52
N SER A 72 38.71 -71.77 9.22
CA SER A 72 38.90 -72.92 10.10
C SER A 72 39.22 -74.19 9.34
N ASP A 73 40.01 -75.05 9.96
CA ASP A 73 40.25 -76.44 9.55
C ASP A 73 39.55 -77.37 10.57
N SER A 74 39.10 -78.55 10.15
CA SER A 74 38.38 -79.53 10.98
C SER A 74 39.25 -80.64 11.55
N ASP A 75 40.40 -80.91 10.92
CA ASP A 75 41.29 -82.04 11.24
C ASP A 75 42.77 -81.66 11.24
N GLY A 76 43.15 -80.56 10.59
CA GLY A 76 44.49 -79.98 10.56
C GLY A 76 44.58 -78.54 11.12
N THR A 77 45.53 -77.77 10.60
CA THR A 77 45.74 -76.35 10.89
C THR A 77 46.09 -75.52 9.65
N ILE A 78 45.51 -74.32 9.53
CA ILE A 78 45.78 -73.43 8.39
C ILE A 78 47.23 -72.89 8.45
N THR A 79 48.06 -73.30 7.49
CA THR A 79 49.48 -72.91 7.37
C THR A 79 49.70 -71.64 6.55
N ALA A 80 48.81 -71.35 5.60
CA ALA A 80 48.95 -70.20 4.71
C ALA A 80 47.63 -69.47 4.45
N PHE A 81 47.74 -68.15 4.27
CA PHE A 81 46.67 -67.23 3.90
C PHE A 81 47.17 -66.35 2.76
N GLN A 82 46.51 -66.38 1.59
CA GLN A 82 46.88 -65.59 0.42
C GLN A 82 45.69 -64.77 -0.08
N TRP A 83 45.92 -63.47 -0.27
CA TRP A 83 44.92 -62.49 -0.70
C TRP A 83 45.15 -62.03 -2.13
N ASN A 84 44.07 -61.85 -2.88
CA ASN A 84 44.02 -61.04 -4.09
C ASN A 84 42.89 -60.02 -3.93
N PHE A 85 43.19 -58.72 -4.04
CA PHE A 85 42.21 -57.66 -3.79
C PHE A 85 41.41 -57.24 -5.04
N GLY A 86 41.63 -57.87 -6.19
CA GLY A 86 40.93 -57.57 -7.45
C GLY A 86 41.40 -56.30 -8.17
N ASN A 87 42.19 -55.45 -7.52
CA ASN A 87 42.88 -54.29 -8.12
C ASN A 87 44.29 -54.61 -8.64
N GLY A 88 44.65 -55.90 -8.73
CA GLY A 88 46.00 -56.36 -9.07
C GLY A 88 46.99 -56.42 -7.90
N THR A 89 46.62 -55.94 -6.70
CA THR A 89 47.42 -56.15 -5.49
C THR A 89 47.13 -57.50 -4.84
N SER A 90 48.12 -58.06 -4.15
CA SER A 90 48.02 -59.35 -3.46
C SER A 90 48.90 -59.33 -2.21
N ALA A 91 48.53 -60.11 -1.19
CA ALA A 91 49.19 -60.12 0.12
C ALA A 91 49.19 -61.52 0.75
N ILE A 92 49.94 -61.69 1.83
CA ILE A 92 50.06 -62.95 2.59
C ILE A 92 49.90 -62.64 4.09
N GLY A 93 49.23 -63.53 4.84
CA GLY A 93 49.02 -63.42 6.28
C GLY A 93 47.54 -63.35 6.66
N SER A 94 47.21 -63.60 7.93
CA SER A 94 45.82 -63.67 8.41
C SER A 94 45.07 -62.32 8.42
N VAL A 95 45.80 -61.20 8.36
CA VAL A 95 45.26 -59.84 8.17
C VAL A 95 46.09 -59.14 7.11
N ALA A 96 45.45 -58.46 6.16
CA ALA A 96 46.09 -57.69 5.10
C ALA A 96 45.23 -56.48 4.71
N GLY A 97 45.77 -55.55 3.90
CA GLY A 97 45.02 -54.41 3.39
C GLY A 97 45.49 -53.94 2.02
N THR A 98 44.71 -53.03 1.42
CA THR A 98 44.99 -52.40 0.13
C THR A 98 44.40 -50.99 0.09
N THR A 99 44.78 -50.19 -0.92
CA THR A 99 44.13 -48.92 -1.23
C THR A 99 43.61 -48.94 -2.66
N TYR A 100 42.31 -48.72 -2.84
CA TYR A 100 41.68 -48.61 -4.14
C TYR A 100 41.69 -47.16 -4.62
N THR A 101 42.57 -46.84 -5.56
CA THR A 101 42.76 -45.49 -6.13
C THR A 101 41.88 -45.21 -7.35
N THR A 102 41.04 -46.16 -7.77
CA THR A 102 40.08 -46.03 -8.87
C THR A 102 38.71 -46.53 -8.42
N ASN A 103 37.65 -45.97 -9.01
CA ASN A 103 36.28 -46.42 -8.76
C ASN A 103 35.95 -47.68 -9.55
N GLY A 104 35.12 -48.55 -8.96
CA GLY A 104 34.81 -49.86 -9.51
C GLY A 104 34.27 -50.82 -8.44
N SER A 105 33.93 -52.04 -8.85
CA SER A 105 33.59 -53.12 -7.93
C SER A 105 34.71 -54.16 -7.94
N PHE A 106 35.41 -54.29 -6.82
CA PHE A 106 36.59 -55.13 -6.68
C PHE A 106 36.23 -56.40 -5.90
N THR A 107 36.56 -57.56 -6.47
CA THR A 107 36.36 -58.85 -5.78
C THR A 107 37.62 -59.18 -4.99
N VAL A 108 37.54 -59.04 -3.67
CA VAL A 108 38.55 -59.55 -2.75
C VAL A 108 38.39 -61.07 -2.67
N SER A 109 39.50 -61.78 -2.79
CA SER A 109 39.59 -63.24 -2.70
C SER A 109 40.60 -63.62 -1.63
N LEU A 110 40.21 -64.58 -0.78
CA LEU A 110 41.08 -65.26 0.16
C LEU A 110 41.22 -66.71 -0.25
N THR A 111 42.45 -67.19 -0.41
CA THR A 111 42.77 -68.62 -0.42
C THR A 111 43.49 -68.98 0.88
N VAL A 112 43.07 -70.07 1.52
CA VAL A 112 43.75 -70.66 2.68
C VAL A 112 44.27 -72.06 2.35
N THR A 113 45.36 -72.46 2.99
CA THR A 113 45.99 -73.80 2.87
C THR A 113 46.11 -74.44 4.25
N ASP A 114 45.76 -75.71 4.39
CA ASP A 114 45.98 -76.53 5.60
C ASP A 114 47.44 -77.01 5.74
N ASP A 115 47.74 -77.92 6.66
CA ASP A 115 49.06 -78.54 6.86
C ASP A 115 49.32 -79.82 6.05
N ASP A 116 48.29 -80.42 5.44
CA ASP A 116 48.38 -81.54 4.49
C ASP A 116 48.42 -81.07 3.01
N GLY A 117 48.32 -79.77 2.76
CA GLY A 117 48.46 -79.10 1.46
C GLY A 117 47.19 -78.88 0.64
N ALA A 118 45.99 -79.14 1.16
CA ALA A 118 44.75 -78.80 0.44
C ALA A 118 44.35 -77.33 0.68
N THR A 119 43.48 -76.81 -0.19
CA THR A 119 43.17 -75.37 -0.23
C THR A 119 41.70 -75.09 -0.48
N ALA A 120 41.21 -73.99 0.08
CA ALA A 120 39.90 -73.43 -0.27
C ALA A 120 39.98 -71.93 -0.52
N THR A 121 39.09 -71.45 -1.39
CA THR A 121 38.99 -70.03 -1.76
C THR A 121 37.58 -69.52 -1.51
N THR A 122 37.47 -68.31 -0.96
CA THR A 122 36.19 -67.59 -0.84
C THR A 122 36.36 -66.11 -1.22
N THR A 123 35.27 -65.41 -1.52
CA THR A 123 35.31 -64.04 -2.07
C THR A 123 34.30 -63.10 -1.42
N ARG A 124 34.61 -61.79 -1.46
CA ARG A 124 33.71 -60.70 -1.09
C ARG A 124 33.88 -59.51 -2.04
N LEU A 125 32.81 -58.77 -2.27
CA LEU A 125 32.83 -57.56 -3.09
C LEU A 125 33.14 -56.32 -2.23
N VAL A 126 33.92 -55.40 -2.79
CA VAL A 126 34.11 -54.03 -2.30
C VAL A 126 33.68 -53.07 -3.40
N THR A 127 32.81 -52.12 -3.07
CA THR A 127 32.31 -51.12 -4.04
C THR A 127 32.94 -49.76 -3.77
N VAL A 128 33.80 -49.33 -4.70
CA VAL A 128 34.52 -48.06 -4.62
C VAL A 128 33.85 -47.06 -5.56
N ASN A 129 33.27 -46.02 -4.98
CA ASN A 129 32.63 -44.93 -5.71
C ASN A 129 33.69 -43.97 -6.28
N ALA A 130 33.29 -43.17 -7.27
CA ALA A 130 34.09 -42.03 -7.69
C ALA A 130 34.32 -41.08 -6.50
N PRO A 131 35.47 -40.37 -6.43
CA PRO A 131 35.56 -39.20 -5.56
C PRO A 131 34.42 -38.24 -5.91
N ALA A 132 33.90 -37.52 -4.90
CA ALA A 132 32.91 -36.47 -5.17
C ALA A 132 33.51 -35.47 -6.17
N GLY A 133 32.74 -35.13 -7.21
CA GLY A 133 33.15 -34.07 -8.12
C GLY A 133 33.10 -32.74 -7.37
N ASN A 134 34.26 -32.10 -7.19
CA ASN A 134 34.32 -30.75 -6.65
C ASN A 134 33.87 -29.77 -7.75
N VAL A 135 32.57 -29.52 -7.84
CA VAL A 135 31.98 -28.66 -8.87
C VAL A 135 32.15 -27.18 -8.50
N THR A 136 32.35 -26.33 -9.51
CA THR A 136 32.30 -24.86 -9.37
C THR A 136 31.02 -24.31 -9.98
N LEU A 137 30.35 -23.42 -9.24
CA LEU A 137 29.19 -22.62 -9.69
C LEU A 137 29.58 -21.14 -9.69
N SER A 138 29.24 -20.39 -10.74
CA SER A 138 29.46 -18.93 -10.77
C SER A 138 28.36 -18.15 -11.49
N GLY A 139 28.24 -16.87 -11.15
CA GLY A 139 27.16 -16.02 -11.63
C GLY A 139 27.25 -14.57 -11.15
N THR A 140 26.22 -13.80 -11.51
CA THR A 140 26.05 -12.39 -11.16
C THR A 140 24.70 -12.18 -10.50
N ILE A 141 24.68 -11.46 -9.38
CA ILE A 141 23.46 -10.96 -8.74
C ILE A 141 23.29 -9.50 -9.18
N GLN A 142 22.10 -9.17 -9.66
CA GLN A 142 21.74 -7.83 -10.14
C GLN A 142 20.88 -7.12 -9.10
N ILE A 143 21.23 -5.88 -8.79
CA ILE A 143 20.53 -5.03 -7.80
C ILE A 143 19.81 -3.90 -8.53
N LEU A 144 18.68 -3.40 -7.98
CA LEU A 144 17.95 -2.29 -8.58
C LEU A 144 18.78 -1.00 -8.57
N PRO A 145 18.80 -0.17 -9.64
CA PRO A 145 19.68 1.01 -9.77
C PRO A 145 19.54 2.13 -8.71
N SER A 146 18.53 2.07 -7.86
CA SER A 146 18.28 2.98 -6.73
C SER A 146 18.42 2.31 -5.36
N SER A 147 18.98 1.09 -5.28
CA SER A 147 19.25 0.45 -3.99
C SER A 147 20.51 1.05 -3.35
N ALA A 148 20.41 1.40 -2.08
CA ALA A 148 21.54 1.78 -1.24
C ALA A 148 21.57 0.92 0.02
N ILE A 149 22.71 0.92 0.71
CA ILE A 149 22.85 0.35 2.05
C ILE A 149 23.40 1.44 2.96
N ASP A 150 23.00 1.38 4.22
CA ASP A 150 23.57 2.15 5.31
C ASP A 150 25.10 1.95 5.41
N SER A 151 25.80 3.01 5.80
CA SER A 151 27.27 3.01 5.89
C SER A 151 27.81 2.22 7.06
N ASP A 152 26.95 1.93 8.04
CA ASP A 152 27.22 1.13 9.20
C ASP A 152 26.01 0.25 9.52
N THR A 153 26.26 -1.02 9.81
CA THR A 153 25.26 -2.07 10.07
C THR A 153 25.77 -2.96 11.19
N ASN A 154 24.94 -3.86 11.75
CA ASN A 154 25.43 -4.75 12.81
C ASN A 154 26.31 -5.89 12.26
N ASP A 155 26.27 -6.20 10.97
CA ASP A 155 27.09 -7.26 10.35
C ASP A 155 28.60 -7.12 10.65
N ARG A 156 29.14 -8.05 11.43
CA ARG A 156 30.58 -8.14 11.75
C ARG A 156 31.51 -8.35 10.54
N PHE A 157 30.99 -8.60 9.34
CA PHE A 157 31.76 -8.73 8.10
C PHE A 157 31.72 -7.48 7.18
N THR A 158 30.97 -6.42 7.54
CA THR A 158 31.07 -5.09 6.88
C THR A 158 32.22 -4.26 7.48
N THR A 159 32.33 -2.99 7.08
CA THR A 159 33.35 -2.06 7.58
C THR A 159 32.69 -0.71 7.83
N ASN A 160 32.04 -0.63 9.00
CA ASN A 160 31.20 0.49 9.43
C ASN A 160 31.89 1.86 9.30
N THR A 161 31.20 2.81 8.66
CA THR A 161 31.62 4.20 8.53
C THR A 161 30.54 5.12 9.10
N SER A 162 30.46 5.15 10.44
CA SER A 162 29.67 6.06 11.29
C SER A 162 29.08 7.27 10.57
N ASN A 163 27.77 7.24 10.28
CA ASN A 163 27.04 8.39 9.72
C ASN A 163 26.21 9.17 10.74
N ASN A 164 26.22 8.79 12.03
CA ASN A 164 25.31 9.16 13.13
C ASN A 164 25.28 10.67 13.56
N GLY A 165 25.39 11.59 12.62
CA GLY A 165 25.24 13.03 12.84
C GLY A 165 25.43 13.89 11.59
N PHE A 166 24.96 15.15 11.66
CA PHE A 166 25.00 16.13 10.55
C PHE A 166 26.37 16.48 9.95
N ALA A 167 27.48 15.95 10.47
CA ALA A 167 28.84 16.19 9.97
C ALA A 167 29.37 15.02 9.13
N ASN A 168 28.85 13.81 9.38
CA ASN A 168 29.23 12.53 8.82
C ASN A 168 28.09 11.86 8.02
N ALA A 169 26.90 12.47 8.01
CA ALA A 169 25.72 12.03 7.29
C ALA A 169 25.99 11.52 5.86
N GLN A 170 25.62 10.27 5.62
CA GLN A 170 25.81 9.58 4.35
C GLN A 170 25.03 10.28 3.23
N THR A 171 25.68 10.56 2.10
CA THR A 171 24.99 11.15 0.95
C THR A 171 24.30 10.05 0.14
N ILE A 172 23.00 10.19 -0.07
CA ILE A 172 22.15 9.20 -0.74
C ILE A 172 21.53 9.75 -2.03
N ALA A 173 20.97 8.85 -2.85
CA ALA A 173 20.31 9.20 -4.10
C ALA A 173 18.87 9.71 -3.91
N ASN A 174 18.33 10.39 -4.93
CA ASN A 174 16.88 10.54 -5.13
C ASN A 174 16.53 10.09 -6.57
N PRO A 175 15.86 8.93 -6.75
CA PRO A 175 15.17 8.13 -5.75
C PRO A 175 16.11 7.13 -5.10
N VAL A 176 15.74 6.63 -3.92
CA VAL A 176 16.49 5.56 -3.25
C VAL A 176 15.53 4.59 -2.54
N THR A 177 15.97 3.33 -2.42
CA THR A 177 15.47 2.36 -1.45
C THR A 177 16.69 1.88 -0.69
N LEU A 178 16.89 2.42 0.51
CA LEU A 178 18.04 2.15 1.36
C LEU A 178 17.65 1.10 2.40
N GLY A 179 18.44 0.04 2.56
CA GLY A 179 18.38 -0.82 3.75
C GLY A 179 19.37 -0.34 4.82
N GLY A 180 18.98 -0.36 6.09
CA GLY A 180 19.83 0.01 7.22
C GLY A 180 19.47 -0.72 8.50
N PHE A 181 20.21 -0.45 9.59
CA PHE A 181 19.98 -1.10 10.89
C PHE A 181 20.28 -0.13 12.04
N ALA A 182 19.30 0.11 12.90
CA ALA A 182 19.48 0.98 14.06
C ALA A 182 19.12 0.28 15.37
N ASN A 183 19.94 0.45 16.43
CA ASN A 183 19.70 -0.20 17.72
C ASN A 183 20.06 0.63 18.95
N ARG A 184 19.21 0.56 19.99
CA ARG A 184 19.59 1.09 21.31
C ARG A 184 20.82 0.32 21.84
N PRO A 185 21.71 0.97 22.63
CA PRO A 185 22.91 0.30 23.15
C PRO A 185 22.56 -0.96 23.96
N ASN A 186 23.18 -2.09 23.62
CA ASN A 186 22.95 -3.42 24.22
C ASN A 186 21.55 -4.03 23.92
N THR A 187 20.94 -3.69 22.77
CA THR A 187 19.67 -4.32 22.32
C THR A 187 19.73 -5.06 20.98
N GLY A 188 20.72 -4.80 20.12
CA GLY A 188 20.88 -5.51 18.85
C GLY A 188 21.55 -6.89 19.00
N PRO A 189 21.39 -7.80 18.01
CA PRO A 189 21.94 -9.16 18.07
C PRO A 189 23.42 -9.24 18.44
N ALA A 190 23.78 -10.29 19.17
CA ALA A 190 25.05 -10.39 19.87
C ALA A 190 26.23 -10.67 18.91
N ASN A 191 27.38 -10.07 19.22
CA ASN A 191 28.64 -10.14 18.46
C ASN A 191 28.66 -9.37 17.12
N GLY A 192 27.60 -8.62 16.79
CA GLY A 192 27.63 -7.63 15.72
C GLY A 192 28.34 -6.32 16.11
N ASN A 193 28.67 -5.50 15.11
CA ASN A 193 29.45 -4.26 15.23
C ASN A 193 28.82 -3.21 16.16
N LEU A 194 27.50 -3.10 16.19
CA LEU A 194 26.72 -2.04 16.85
C LEU A 194 26.00 -2.54 18.13
N SER A 195 26.02 -3.85 18.39
CA SER A 195 25.34 -4.49 19.52
C SER A 195 25.60 -3.80 20.88
N VAL A 196 26.87 -3.50 21.22
CA VAL A 196 27.26 -2.93 22.53
C VAL A 196 27.19 -1.40 22.56
N SER A 197 27.67 -0.73 21.51
CA SER A 197 27.66 0.74 21.42
C SER A 197 26.25 1.31 21.24
N GLY A 198 25.38 0.54 20.59
CA GLY A 198 24.19 1.06 19.94
C GLY A 198 24.52 1.70 18.59
N ASP A 199 23.50 1.80 17.76
CA ASP A 199 23.34 2.94 16.87
C ASP A 199 22.31 3.94 17.45
N PRO A 200 22.73 5.16 17.84
CA PRO A 200 21.80 6.18 18.32
C PRO A 200 20.95 6.82 17.20
N GLY A 201 21.25 6.59 15.93
CA GLY A 201 20.45 7.04 14.79
C GLY A 201 21.28 7.56 13.60
N ASP A 202 20.84 7.19 12.41
CA ASP A 202 21.55 7.26 11.15
C ASP A 202 21.15 8.53 10.38
N PHE A 203 22.12 9.25 9.81
CA PHE A 203 21.86 10.52 9.12
C PHE A 203 22.13 10.40 7.63
N TYR A 204 21.10 10.72 6.85
CA TYR A 204 21.18 10.78 5.40
C TYR A 204 21.08 12.21 4.89
N ARG A 205 22.06 12.63 4.11
CA ARG A 205 22.04 13.89 3.38
C ARG A 205 21.52 13.65 1.96
N VAL A 206 20.34 14.16 1.68
CA VAL A 206 19.65 13.97 0.38
C VAL A 206 19.33 15.32 -0.28
N SER A 207 19.29 15.33 -1.62
CA SER A 207 18.79 16.46 -2.40
C SER A 207 17.41 16.13 -2.95
N LEU A 208 16.40 16.78 -2.36
CA LEU A 208 14.99 16.61 -2.72
C LEU A 208 14.58 17.64 -3.78
N THR A 209 13.62 17.27 -4.61
CA THR A 209 13.22 17.98 -5.83
C THR A 209 11.84 18.62 -5.75
N GLY A 210 11.19 18.56 -4.58
CA GLY A 210 9.85 19.08 -4.32
C GLY A 210 8.79 18.04 -4.63
N ASP A 211 7.86 17.85 -3.69
CA ASP A 211 6.79 16.85 -3.71
C ASP A 211 7.34 15.40 -3.70
N ASP A 212 8.52 15.22 -3.10
CA ASP A 212 9.08 13.90 -2.79
C ASP A 212 8.43 13.34 -1.51
N LEU A 213 8.06 12.06 -1.52
CA LEU A 213 7.68 11.27 -0.35
C LEU A 213 8.94 10.60 0.23
N ILE A 214 9.00 10.55 1.57
CA ILE A 214 9.95 9.78 2.36
C ILE A 214 9.14 8.77 3.17
N LEU A 215 9.46 7.48 3.05
CA LEU A 215 8.81 6.37 3.76
C LEU A 215 9.87 5.52 4.47
N LEU A 216 9.75 5.38 5.78
CA LEU A 216 10.47 4.42 6.61
C LEU A 216 9.59 3.18 6.80
N THR A 217 10.17 1.99 6.71
CA THR A 217 9.55 0.70 7.09
C THR A 217 10.50 -0.07 8.00
N VAL A 218 10.04 -0.48 9.17
CA VAL A 218 10.78 -1.17 10.23
C VAL A 218 10.59 -2.68 10.06
N GLY A 219 11.67 -3.45 10.05
CA GLY A 219 11.63 -4.90 9.83
C GLY A 219 11.07 -5.70 11.03
N GLU A 220 11.45 -5.35 12.26
CA GLU A 220 11.05 -6.09 13.46
C GLU A 220 9.83 -5.47 14.16
N SER A 221 8.78 -6.26 14.35
CA SER A 221 7.59 -5.89 15.13
C SER A 221 7.84 -5.69 16.64
N GLY A 222 9.04 -6.04 17.13
CA GLY A 222 9.50 -5.78 18.50
C GLY A 222 10.19 -4.43 18.72
N ALA A 223 10.43 -3.67 17.65
CA ALA A 223 11.19 -2.43 17.65
C ALA A 223 10.31 -1.19 17.41
N ASP A 224 10.92 -0.03 17.60
CA ASP A 224 10.25 1.26 17.50
C ASP A 224 11.27 2.28 16.98
N LEU A 225 11.34 2.43 15.65
CA LEU A 225 12.24 3.35 14.94
C LEU A 225 11.43 4.55 14.44
N ASP A 226 11.91 5.74 14.74
CA ASP A 226 11.35 7.02 14.31
C ASP A 226 12.25 7.66 13.25
N MET A 227 11.71 8.65 12.54
CA MET A 227 12.39 9.48 11.57
C MET A 227 12.24 10.97 11.92
N ARG A 228 13.20 11.82 11.56
CA ARG A 228 13.10 13.28 11.56
C ARG A 228 13.62 13.90 10.28
N LEU A 229 13.06 15.05 9.93
CA LEU A 229 13.47 15.84 8.77
C LEU A 229 14.02 17.20 9.21
N TYR A 230 15.20 17.54 8.70
CA TYR A 230 15.89 18.80 8.96
C TYR A 230 16.26 19.52 7.65
N ASP A 231 16.22 20.85 7.67
CA ASP A 231 16.78 21.66 6.58
C ASP A 231 18.32 21.64 6.58
N VAL A 232 18.93 22.20 5.53
CA VAL A 232 20.40 22.34 5.43
C VAL A 232 21.04 23.13 6.59
N ASN A 233 20.26 23.96 7.30
CA ASN A 233 20.69 24.71 8.49
C ASN A 233 20.49 23.91 9.80
N ARG A 234 20.09 22.63 9.71
CA ARG A 234 19.80 21.71 10.82
C ARG A 234 18.55 22.11 11.63
N THR A 235 17.63 22.85 11.03
CA THR A 235 16.35 23.25 11.61
C THR A 235 15.38 22.10 11.54
N LEU A 236 14.81 21.68 12.68
CA LEU A 236 13.82 20.59 12.71
C LEU A 236 12.54 21.04 11.99
N LEU A 237 12.17 20.31 10.94
CA LEU A 237 10.95 20.54 10.15
C LEU A 237 9.83 19.60 10.59
N ASN A 238 10.12 18.29 10.67
CA ASN A 238 9.13 17.27 11.01
C ASN A 238 9.75 16.08 11.79
N THR A 239 8.90 15.27 12.42
CA THR A 239 9.25 14.04 13.14
C THR A 239 8.07 13.07 13.08
N SER A 240 8.35 11.78 12.97
CA SER A 240 7.39 10.72 13.28
C SER A 240 7.26 10.57 14.79
N GLN A 241 6.16 9.97 15.24
CA GLN A 241 5.82 9.70 16.66
C GLN A 241 4.75 8.58 16.80
N GLY A 242 4.51 7.77 15.78
CA GLY A 242 3.64 6.59 15.82
C GLY A 242 4.35 5.37 16.42
N ASN A 243 3.67 4.23 16.39
CA ASN A 243 4.18 2.93 16.82
C ASN A 243 3.92 1.84 15.74
N SER A 244 3.66 2.26 14.51
CA SER A 244 3.44 1.39 13.34
C SER A 244 4.77 0.94 12.74
N GLN A 245 4.77 -0.15 11.97
CA GLN A 245 5.98 -0.57 11.23
C GLN A 245 6.32 0.41 10.10
N THR A 246 5.41 1.31 9.68
CA THR A 246 5.68 2.34 8.67
C THR A 246 5.51 3.76 9.21
N GLU A 247 6.36 4.68 8.74
CA GLU A 247 6.33 6.12 9.06
C GLU A 247 6.69 6.97 7.83
N SER A 248 6.03 8.12 7.60
CA SER A 248 6.25 8.88 6.33
C SER A 248 6.07 10.40 6.39
N PHE A 249 6.79 11.11 5.51
CA PHE A 249 6.71 12.56 5.29
C PHE A 249 6.63 12.91 3.79
N SER A 250 5.85 13.94 3.43
CA SER A 250 5.94 14.61 2.13
C SER A 250 6.78 15.89 2.23
N VAL A 251 7.62 16.19 1.23
CA VAL A 251 8.52 17.36 1.21
C VAL A 251 8.29 18.20 -0.04
N ASN A 252 7.33 19.12 0.04
CA ASN A 252 6.85 19.96 -1.06
C ASN A 252 7.79 21.10 -1.49
N THR A 253 9.07 21.09 -1.07
CA THR A 253 10.04 22.15 -1.36
C THR A 253 11.39 21.58 -1.81
N PRO A 254 11.90 21.93 -3.01
CA PRO A 254 13.22 21.49 -3.45
C PRO A 254 14.35 21.99 -2.52
N GLY A 255 15.38 21.18 -2.29
CA GLY A 255 16.50 21.57 -1.43
C GLY A 255 17.39 20.42 -0.96
N THR A 256 18.47 20.74 -0.26
CA THR A 256 19.22 19.75 0.53
C THR A 256 18.59 19.62 1.91
N TYR A 257 18.36 18.38 2.34
CA TYR A 257 17.83 18.05 3.66
C TYR A 257 18.73 17.03 4.35
N PHE A 258 18.59 16.93 5.68
CA PHE A 258 19.04 15.77 6.43
C PHE A 258 17.82 15.00 6.93
N ILE A 259 17.85 13.69 6.74
CA ILE A 259 16.93 12.73 7.35
C ILE A 259 17.71 12.06 8.48
N GLU A 260 17.12 11.96 9.66
CA GLU A 260 17.60 11.17 10.80
C GLU A 260 16.64 10.00 10.94
N VAL A 261 17.09 8.76 10.83
CA VAL A 261 16.37 7.56 11.33
C VAL A 261 16.95 7.26 12.70
N PHE A 262 16.14 6.94 13.72
CA PHE A 262 16.67 6.67 15.06
C PHE A 262 15.79 5.69 15.85
N PRO A 263 16.39 4.80 16.67
CA PRO A 263 15.61 3.87 17.47
C PRO A 263 15.08 4.60 18.72
N PHE A 264 13.76 4.73 18.82
CA PHE A 264 13.08 5.14 20.05
C PHE A 264 13.19 4.02 21.09
N SER A 265 12.94 2.77 20.69
CA SER A 265 13.25 1.57 21.47
C SER A 265 13.54 0.34 20.60
N GLY A 266 14.28 -0.63 21.16
CA GLY A 266 14.64 -1.87 20.46
C GLY A 266 15.83 -1.73 19.50
N ALA A 267 15.89 -2.69 18.57
CA ALA A 267 16.84 -2.85 17.49
C ALA A 267 16.07 -3.38 16.28
N SER A 268 16.41 -2.96 15.05
CA SER A 268 15.77 -3.49 13.84
C SER A 268 16.52 -3.11 12.57
N ASN A 269 16.47 -3.99 11.57
CA ASN A 269 16.64 -3.58 10.16
C ASN A 269 15.53 -2.61 9.75
N TYR A 270 15.75 -1.78 8.74
CA TYR A 270 14.72 -0.94 8.15
C TYR A 270 14.96 -0.65 6.67
N ILE A 271 13.90 -0.28 5.96
CA ILE A 271 13.94 0.26 4.60
C ILE A 271 13.55 1.73 4.63
N LEU A 272 14.41 2.61 4.10
CA LEU A 272 14.11 4.01 3.84
C LEU A 272 13.97 4.25 2.33
N THR A 273 12.74 4.55 1.89
CA THR A 273 12.41 4.83 0.49
C THR A 273 12.17 6.32 0.29
N ILE A 274 12.73 6.89 -0.80
CA ILE A 274 12.53 8.28 -1.21
C ILE A 274 12.22 8.33 -2.71
N GLY A 275 11.16 9.04 -3.10
CA GLY A 275 10.75 9.21 -4.50
C GLY A 275 9.50 10.05 -4.67
N LYS A 276 8.94 10.14 -5.89
CA LYS A 276 7.74 10.98 -6.18
C LYS A 276 6.42 10.21 -6.28
N ASP A 277 6.45 8.92 -6.58
CA ASP A 277 5.23 8.14 -6.80
C ASP A 277 4.58 7.73 -5.48
N ALA A 278 3.77 8.63 -4.94
CA ALA A 278 2.96 8.38 -3.76
C ALA A 278 2.04 7.16 -3.94
N ASP A 279 1.59 6.84 -5.16
CA ASP A 279 0.72 5.68 -5.42
C ASP A 279 1.42 4.34 -5.21
N ALA A 280 2.70 4.22 -5.58
CA ALA A 280 3.49 3.00 -5.36
C ALA A 280 3.78 2.78 -3.87
N ALA A 281 3.94 3.85 -3.09
CA ALA A 281 4.08 3.80 -1.65
C ALA A 281 2.74 3.64 -0.92
N ALA A 282 1.65 4.23 -1.42
CA ALA A 282 0.31 4.13 -0.84
C ALA A 282 -0.28 2.72 -1.02
N ALA A 283 0.10 2.00 -2.08
CA ALA A 283 -0.21 0.57 -2.22
C ALA A 283 0.33 -0.28 -1.04
N LEU A 284 1.42 0.15 -0.39
CA LEU A 284 1.99 -0.50 0.81
C LEU A 284 1.31 -0.03 2.12
N LEU A 285 0.52 1.05 2.08
CA LEU A 285 -0.12 1.67 3.25
C LEU A 285 -1.61 1.33 3.41
N GLN A 286 -2.20 0.52 2.52
CA GLN A 286 -3.62 0.18 2.57
C GLN A 286 -3.97 -1.04 3.44
N GLU A 287 -3.00 -1.88 3.82
CA GLU A 287 -3.28 -3.18 4.46
C GLU A 287 -3.42 -3.14 6.00
N GLU A 288 -2.87 -2.15 6.72
CA GLU A 288 -3.14 -1.99 8.18
C GLU A 288 -4.63 -1.70 8.49
N GLY A 289 -5.45 -1.35 7.49
CA GLY A 289 -6.84 -0.93 7.69
C GLY A 289 -7.87 -2.04 7.89
N GLN A 290 -7.64 -3.28 7.40
CA GLN A 290 -8.70 -4.29 7.28
C GLN A 290 -8.22 -5.77 7.33
N ALA A 291 -8.00 -6.33 8.53
CA ALA A 291 -8.55 -7.68 8.86
C ALA A 291 -8.40 -8.12 10.34
N GLY A 292 -9.50 -8.65 10.90
CA GLY A 292 -9.49 -10.07 11.29
C GLY A 292 -9.03 -10.53 12.68
N GLY A 293 -9.23 -9.78 13.78
CA GLY A 293 -8.80 -10.26 15.12
C GLY A 293 -9.64 -9.83 16.33
N GLN A 294 -10.84 -10.39 16.55
CA GLN A 294 -11.63 -10.09 17.76
C GLN A 294 -11.14 -10.83 19.02
N THR A 295 -10.16 -10.26 19.71
CA THR A 295 -10.04 -10.37 21.18
C THR A 295 -10.51 -9.09 21.84
N LYS A 296 -11.50 -9.19 22.75
CA LYS A 296 -12.04 -8.03 23.48
C LYS A 296 -10.96 -7.38 24.35
N GLY A 297 -10.57 -6.14 24.05
CA GLY A 297 -9.76 -5.35 24.97
C GLY A 297 -8.71 -4.40 24.39
N GLN A 298 -8.68 -4.12 23.09
CA GLN A 298 -7.87 -3.01 22.54
C GLN A 298 -8.41 -2.56 21.17
N THR A 299 -9.26 -1.53 21.17
CA THR A 299 -9.73 -0.84 19.95
C THR A 299 -9.50 0.66 20.10
N SER A 300 -8.27 1.09 19.79
CA SER A 300 -7.91 2.49 19.65
C SER A 300 -7.21 2.65 18.31
N THR A 301 -7.89 3.26 17.35
CA THR A 301 -7.29 3.70 16.08
C THR A 301 -6.24 4.75 16.41
N GLN A 302 -4.96 4.36 16.41
CA GLN A 302 -3.93 5.15 17.07
C GLN A 302 -3.57 6.39 16.23
N THR A 303 -4.23 7.53 16.52
CA THR A 303 -4.02 8.80 15.81
C THR A 303 -2.54 9.14 15.69
N THR A 304 -2.02 9.18 14.46
CA THR A 304 -0.65 9.54 14.12
C THR A 304 -0.33 10.93 14.66
N LEU A 305 0.56 11.02 15.65
CA LEU A 305 0.88 12.27 16.32
C LEU A 305 1.87 13.07 15.47
N ARG A 306 1.52 14.30 15.08
CA ARG A 306 2.38 15.16 14.25
C ARG A 306 2.82 16.40 15.02
N LEU A 307 4.06 16.85 14.81
CA LEU A 307 4.60 18.07 15.42
C LEU A 307 3.78 19.33 15.02
N SER A 308 3.15 19.28 13.85
CA SER A 308 2.24 20.29 13.30
C SER A 308 0.84 20.30 13.93
N SER A 309 0.39 19.22 14.60
CA SER A 309 -0.94 19.15 15.22
C SER A 309 -1.17 20.26 16.25
N ASP A 310 -2.39 20.79 16.32
CA ASP A 310 -2.74 21.88 17.25
C ASP A 310 -3.10 21.31 18.64
N PHE A 311 -2.16 21.43 19.59
CA PHE A 311 -2.29 20.95 20.96
C PHE A 311 -1.48 21.85 21.91
N VAL A 312 -1.88 21.89 23.18
CA VAL A 312 -1.21 22.70 24.22
C VAL A 312 0.17 22.08 24.54
N PRO A 313 1.29 22.75 24.21
CA PRO A 313 2.61 22.15 24.42
C PRO A 313 2.91 22.01 25.91
N GLY A 314 3.24 20.80 26.35
CA GLY A 314 3.51 20.46 27.74
C GLY A 314 2.31 19.87 28.50
N GLU A 315 1.16 19.64 27.85
CA GLU A 315 -0.02 19.06 28.48
C GLU A 315 -0.45 17.74 27.81
N ILE A 316 -0.69 16.73 28.64
CA ILE A 316 -1.01 15.35 28.25
C ILE A 316 -2.28 14.90 28.97
N ILE A 317 -3.21 14.31 28.25
CA ILE A 317 -4.35 13.58 28.82
C ILE A 317 -3.91 12.12 28.97
N VAL A 318 -4.13 11.53 30.16
CA VAL A 318 -3.93 10.10 30.41
C VAL A 318 -5.18 9.51 31.04
N ASP A 319 -5.64 8.39 30.50
CA ASP A 319 -6.67 7.55 31.10
C ASP A 319 -6.04 6.22 31.54
N PRO A 320 -6.13 5.84 32.83
CA PRO A 320 -5.49 4.63 33.35
C PRO A 320 -6.39 3.41 33.21
N VAL A 321 -5.80 2.23 32.99
CA VAL A 321 -6.54 0.96 32.85
C VAL A 321 -7.43 0.73 34.09
N ALA A 322 -8.73 0.53 33.85
CA ALA A 322 -9.74 0.49 34.90
C ALA A 322 -9.39 -0.46 36.07
N GLY A 323 -9.19 0.13 37.26
CA GLY A 323 -8.85 -0.60 38.49
C GLY A 323 -7.37 -0.57 38.89
N ASN A 324 -6.46 -0.08 38.03
CA ASN A 324 -5.04 0.10 38.36
C ASN A 324 -4.77 1.47 39.01
N PHE A 325 -3.82 1.50 39.96
CA PHE A 325 -3.31 2.75 40.53
C PHE A 325 -2.21 3.35 39.65
N PHE A 326 -2.56 4.37 38.85
CA PHE A 326 -1.59 5.07 38.01
C PHE A 326 -0.54 5.83 38.84
N SER A 327 0.72 5.43 38.71
CA SER A 327 1.85 6.16 39.30
C SER A 327 2.37 7.23 38.34
N ALA A 328 2.19 8.50 38.70
CA ALA A 328 2.72 9.65 37.95
C ALA A 328 4.20 9.94 38.25
N SER A 329 4.70 9.56 39.44
CA SER A 329 6.03 9.92 39.94
C SER A 329 7.18 9.28 39.18
N THR A 330 6.94 8.10 38.59
CA THR A 330 7.88 7.35 37.74
C THR A 330 7.97 7.89 36.31
N SER A 331 7.10 8.83 35.92
CA SER A 331 6.70 8.99 34.51
C SER A 331 6.97 10.38 33.94
N ARG A 332 7.76 11.21 34.64
CA ARG A 332 8.03 12.62 34.27
C ARG A 332 6.74 13.45 34.11
N LEU A 333 5.68 13.14 34.86
CA LEU A 333 4.40 13.87 34.85
C LEU A 333 4.14 14.63 36.16
N ARG A 334 3.26 15.64 36.11
CA ARG A 334 2.68 16.31 37.27
C ARG A 334 1.16 16.45 37.09
N PRO A 335 0.31 15.84 37.94
CA PRO A 335 -1.14 15.95 37.79
C PRO A 335 -1.63 17.38 38.05
N PHE A 336 -2.58 17.87 37.25
CA PHE A 336 -3.28 19.13 37.53
C PHE A 336 -4.26 19.01 38.71
N SER A 337 -4.76 17.80 39.00
CA SER A 337 -5.57 17.50 40.20
C SER A 337 -5.12 16.16 40.81
N PRO A 338 -4.74 16.10 42.10
CA PRO A 338 -4.10 14.91 42.68
C PRO A 338 -5.06 13.79 43.12
N ASN A 339 -6.38 13.98 43.01
CA ASN A 339 -7.39 13.18 43.73
C ASN A 339 -8.46 12.50 42.84
N ASN A 340 -8.28 12.41 41.51
CA ASN A 340 -9.27 11.79 40.60
C ASN A 340 -8.76 10.47 40.01
N PRO A 341 -9.47 9.33 40.15
CA PRO A 341 -9.00 8.00 39.68
C PRO A 341 -9.45 7.64 38.25
N GLY A 342 -9.58 8.61 37.35
CA GLY A 342 -9.89 8.40 35.92
C GLY A 342 -9.20 9.46 35.06
N ILE A 343 -9.62 9.65 33.80
CA ILE A 343 -9.12 10.67 32.85
C ILE A 343 -8.59 11.91 33.57
N THR A 344 -7.27 12.11 33.49
CA THR A 344 -6.56 13.17 34.22
C THR A 344 -5.60 13.90 33.29
N LEU A 345 -5.62 15.24 33.40
CA LEU A 345 -4.65 16.11 32.73
C LEU A 345 -3.35 16.17 33.53
N PHE A 346 -2.22 16.01 32.84
CA PHE A 346 -0.88 16.07 33.40
C PHE A 346 -0.02 17.09 32.66
N ALA A 347 0.78 17.84 33.41
CA ALA A 347 1.86 18.65 32.86
C ALA A 347 3.13 17.81 32.70
N VAL A 348 3.81 17.97 31.56
CA VAL A 348 5.14 17.42 31.27
C VAL A 348 6.16 18.04 32.24
N ALA A 349 6.86 17.21 33.00
CA ALA A 349 7.86 17.70 33.96
C ALA A 349 9.12 18.23 33.25
N PRO A 350 9.82 19.22 33.83
CA PRO A 350 11.05 19.78 33.24
C PRO A 350 12.15 18.74 32.92
N THR A 351 12.13 17.57 33.58
CA THR A 351 13.03 16.45 33.30
C THR A 351 12.85 15.85 31.91
N ALA A 352 11.68 15.97 31.26
CA ALA A 352 11.48 15.56 29.87
C ALA A 352 12.16 16.53 28.89
N LEU A 353 12.13 17.84 29.16
CA LEU A 353 12.87 18.86 28.41
C LEU A 353 14.40 18.69 28.55
N LEU A 354 14.87 18.25 29.73
CA LEU A 354 16.28 17.91 29.94
C LEU A 354 16.68 16.66 29.13
N ALA A 355 15.83 15.64 29.09
CA ALA A 355 16.08 14.39 28.36
C ALA A 355 16.27 14.57 26.85
N LEU A 356 15.69 15.62 26.24
CA LEU A 356 15.99 15.98 24.84
C LEU A 356 17.47 16.34 24.58
N ASN A 357 18.30 16.48 25.62
CA ASN A 357 19.73 16.80 25.52
C ASN A 357 20.62 15.71 26.16
N ASP A 358 20.03 14.57 26.56
CA ASP A 358 20.75 13.37 27.01
C ASP A 358 20.71 12.35 25.88
N PRO A 359 21.85 12.03 25.22
CA PRO A 359 21.86 11.11 24.07
C PRO A 359 21.42 9.67 24.44
N ASN A 360 21.40 9.32 25.73
CA ASN A 360 20.94 8.03 26.21
C ASN A 360 19.42 7.97 26.40
N SER A 361 18.69 9.09 26.32
CA SER A 361 17.23 9.11 26.45
C SER A 361 16.52 8.83 25.11
N PRO A 362 15.41 8.06 25.09
CA PRO A 362 14.57 7.91 23.89
C PRO A 362 14.11 9.25 23.33
N GLY A 363 14.21 9.42 22.00
CA GLY A 363 13.83 10.65 21.31
C GLY A 363 14.68 11.88 21.67
N ALA A 364 15.94 11.70 22.08
CA ALA A 364 16.90 12.79 22.24
C ALA A 364 17.12 13.56 20.92
N LEU A 365 17.48 14.86 21.02
CA LEU A 365 17.84 15.66 19.86
C LEU A 365 19.34 15.55 19.54
N PRO A 366 19.73 15.38 18.26
CA PRO A 366 21.11 15.21 17.86
C PRO A 366 21.93 16.50 18.00
N GLN A 367 23.25 16.33 18.10
CA GLN A 367 24.15 17.44 18.41
C GLN A 367 24.16 18.49 17.29
N GLY A 368 23.71 19.70 17.64
CA GLY A 368 23.63 20.82 16.70
C GLY A 368 22.29 20.97 15.97
N ALA A 369 21.25 20.21 16.34
CA ALA A 369 19.88 20.46 15.89
C ALA A 369 19.35 21.83 16.35
N VAL A 370 18.86 22.63 15.40
CA VAL A 370 18.22 23.92 15.63
C VAL A 370 16.72 23.68 15.85
N VAL A 371 16.31 23.77 17.11
CA VAL A 371 14.92 23.50 17.54
C VAL A 371 14.46 24.61 18.48
N SER A 372 13.37 25.30 18.11
CA SER A 372 12.80 26.40 18.89
C SER A 372 12.23 25.95 20.23
N THR A 373 12.11 26.86 21.19
CA THR A 373 11.56 26.56 22.54
C THR A 373 10.15 25.96 22.47
N SER A 374 9.32 26.40 21.52
CA SER A 374 7.98 25.84 21.28
C SER A 374 8.06 24.40 20.77
N GLN A 375 8.87 24.15 19.73
CA GLN A 375 9.06 22.80 19.18
C GLN A 375 9.68 21.84 20.22
N ARG A 376 10.64 22.27 21.04
CA ARG A 376 11.20 21.45 22.13
C ARG A 376 10.11 21.05 23.14
N THR A 377 9.19 21.95 23.45
CA THR A 377 8.09 21.66 24.38
C THR A 377 7.08 20.70 23.74
N LYS A 378 6.72 20.89 22.47
CA LYS A 378 5.91 19.92 21.72
C LYS A 378 6.58 18.54 21.65
N LEU A 379 7.84 18.45 21.22
CA LEU A 379 8.57 17.17 21.11
C LEU A 379 8.68 16.45 22.46
N ALA A 380 9.00 17.16 23.55
CA ALA A 380 8.99 16.57 24.89
C ALA A 380 7.60 16.07 25.33
N THR A 381 6.51 16.67 24.81
CA THR A 381 5.13 16.19 25.03
C THR A 381 4.90 14.89 24.27
N LEU A 382 5.21 14.87 22.97
CA LEU A 382 4.96 13.71 22.11
C LEU A 382 5.81 12.49 22.53
N ASN A 383 7.12 12.67 22.77
CA ASN A 383 7.99 11.60 23.29
C ASN A 383 7.47 11.03 24.62
N THR A 384 6.91 11.89 25.48
CA THR A 384 6.33 11.45 26.77
C THR A 384 5.03 10.68 26.54
N ILE A 385 4.18 11.08 25.59
CA ILE A 385 2.98 10.32 25.20
C ILE A 385 3.36 8.95 24.64
N LYS A 386 4.33 8.88 23.72
CA LYS A 386 4.81 7.63 23.13
C LYS A 386 5.29 6.64 24.19
N GLY A 387 6.14 7.09 25.12
CA GLY A 387 6.56 6.30 26.29
C GLY A 387 5.46 5.99 27.33
N LEU A 388 4.33 6.70 27.32
CA LEU A 388 3.16 6.35 28.14
C LEU A 388 2.30 5.27 27.47
N ARG A 389 2.12 5.31 26.14
CA ARG A 389 1.37 4.31 25.35
C ARG A 389 1.97 2.90 25.46
N GLN A 390 3.28 2.78 25.69
CA GLN A 390 3.97 1.50 25.91
C GLN A 390 3.69 0.85 27.30
N ARG A 391 2.91 1.49 28.19
CA ARG A 391 2.68 1.00 29.57
C ARG A 391 1.39 0.19 29.75
N LYS A 392 1.50 -0.95 30.44
CA LYS A 392 0.35 -1.83 30.77
C LYS A 392 -0.64 -1.27 31.81
N ASP A 393 -0.35 -0.11 32.42
CA ASP A 393 -1.27 0.59 33.34
C ASP A 393 -1.90 1.87 32.72
N VAL A 394 -1.64 2.14 31.44
CA VAL A 394 -2.24 3.23 30.64
C VAL A 394 -3.21 2.62 29.62
N GLU A 395 -4.43 3.13 29.56
CA GLU A 395 -5.43 2.74 28.55
C GLU A 395 -5.39 3.73 27.37
N VAL A 396 -5.28 5.03 27.67
CA VAL A 396 -5.09 6.10 26.67
C VAL A 396 -4.03 7.08 27.14
N ALA A 397 -3.16 7.52 26.22
CA ALA A 397 -2.36 8.73 26.38
C ALA A 397 -2.36 9.54 25.07
N GLU A 398 -2.66 10.84 25.17
CA GLU A 398 -2.76 11.75 24.02
C GLU A 398 -2.44 13.22 24.38
N PRO A 399 -2.14 14.09 23.39
CA PRO A 399 -1.97 15.52 23.63
C PRO A 399 -3.26 16.19 24.09
N ASN A 400 -3.17 17.26 24.87
CA ASN A 400 -4.31 18.16 25.09
C ASN A 400 -4.59 18.97 23.80
N PHE A 401 -5.35 18.39 22.86
CA PHE A 401 -5.66 19.00 21.57
C PHE A 401 -6.44 20.32 21.71
N ILE A 402 -6.01 21.35 20.98
CA ILE A 402 -6.69 22.64 20.94
C ILE A 402 -7.94 22.50 20.08
N ARG A 403 -9.08 22.30 20.73
CA ARG A 403 -10.39 22.36 20.08
C ARG A 403 -10.74 23.82 19.81
N ARG A 404 -11.10 24.13 18.57
CA ARG A 404 -11.67 25.42 18.16
C ARG A 404 -13.18 25.25 18.05
N ALA A 405 -13.93 26.32 18.28
CA ALA A 405 -15.37 26.30 17.98
C ALA A 405 -15.53 26.35 16.46
N TYR A 406 -15.97 25.24 15.86
CA TYR A 406 -16.51 25.24 14.49
C TYR A 406 -17.78 26.08 14.47
N ARG A 407 -18.04 26.77 13.35
CA ARG A 407 -19.23 27.58 13.17
C ARG A 407 -20.45 26.74 12.78
N GLU A 408 -20.80 25.78 13.64
CA GLU A 408 -22.02 24.98 13.47
C GLU A 408 -23.28 25.83 13.79
N PRO A 409 -24.37 25.68 13.00
CA PRO A 409 -25.67 26.29 13.32
C PRO A 409 -26.27 25.68 14.60
N ASN A 410 -27.04 26.49 15.33
CA ASN A 410 -27.75 26.05 16.54
C ASN A 410 -29.19 25.58 16.29
N ASP A 411 -29.51 25.23 15.04
CA ASP A 411 -30.85 24.95 14.53
C ASP A 411 -31.34 23.55 14.91
N GLN A 412 -32.65 23.43 15.16
CA GLN A 412 -33.24 22.30 15.91
C GLN A 412 -32.94 20.92 15.30
N PHE A 413 -32.83 20.83 13.98
CA PHE A 413 -32.65 19.59 13.22
C PHE A 413 -31.33 19.55 12.43
N TYR A 414 -30.40 20.50 12.65
CA TYR A 414 -29.09 20.50 11.97
C TYR A 414 -28.29 19.20 12.22
N ASN A 415 -28.49 18.55 13.37
CA ASN A 415 -27.88 17.25 13.67
C ASN A 415 -28.29 16.12 12.70
N LEU A 416 -29.45 16.24 12.02
CA LEU A 416 -29.94 15.30 11.02
C LEU A 416 -29.45 15.62 9.60
N GLN A 417 -28.85 16.80 9.38
CA GLN A 417 -28.40 17.27 8.07
C GLN A 417 -27.00 16.74 7.71
N TRP A 418 -26.86 15.41 7.65
CA TRP A 418 -25.59 14.70 7.35
C TRP A 418 -24.89 15.23 6.09
N HIS A 419 -25.69 15.62 5.09
CA HIS A 419 -25.29 16.08 3.76
C HIS A 419 -24.38 17.32 3.76
N TYR A 420 -24.35 18.09 4.85
CA TYR A 420 -23.44 19.21 4.99
C TYR A 420 -22.01 18.79 5.36
N ARG A 421 -21.83 17.66 6.06
CA ARG A 421 -20.48 17.18 6.41
C ARG A 421 -19.81 16.47 5.23
N THR A 422 -20.56 15.76 4.39
CA THR A 422 -20.03 15.07 3.20
C THR A 422 -19.47 16.02 2.13
N ILE A 423 -19.91 17.28 2.09
CA ILE A 423 -19.40 18.32 1.16
C ILE A 423 -18.46 19.33 1.83
N ASN A 424 -17.93 19.02 3.03
CA ASN A 424 -17.03 19.88 3.81
C ASN A 424 -17.61 21.28 4.14
N LEU A 425 -18.92 21.41 4.30
CA LEU A 425 -19.61 22.70 4.45
C LEU A 425 -19.31 23.47 5.74
N PRO A 426 -19.19 22.85 6.94
CA PRO A 426 -18.84 23.60 8.15
C PRO A 426 -17.49 24.34 8.04
N LEU A 427 -16.53 23.76 7.31
CA LEU A 427 -15.23 24.38 7.04
C LEU A 427 -15.31 25.57 6.06
N ALA A 428 -16.39 25.66 5.27
CA ALA A 428 -16.69 26.84 4.47
C ALA A 428 -17.36 27.93 5.31
N TRP A 429 -18.24 27.57 6.27
CA TRP A 429 -18.91 28.52 7.18
C TRP A 429 -17.96 29.23 8.15
N ASP A 430 -16.86 28.58 8.54
CA ASP A 430 -15.74 29.19 9.25
C ASP A 430 -15.09 30.36 8.46
N VAL A 431 -15.26 30.42 7.13
CA VAL A 431 -14.79 31.50 6.24
C VAL A 431 -15.92 32.45 5.84
N THR A 432 -17.08 31.92 5.42
CA THR A 432 -18.25 32.71 4.98
C THR A 432 -19.56 31.97 5.19
N THR A 433 -20.57 32.68 5.71
CA THR A 433 -21.96 32.19 5.84
C THR A 433 -22.88 32.77 4.76
N GLY A 434 -22.31 33.16 3.61
CA GLY A 434 -23.03 33.78 2.50
C GLY A 434 -23.21 35.29 2.67
N SER A 435 -24.01 35.88 1.77
CA SER A 435 -24.34 37.32 1.79
C SER A 435 -25.75 37.55 1.27
N SER A 436 -26.50 38.44 1.91
CA SER A 436 -27.84 38.87 1.49
C SER A 436 -27.85 39.67 0.18
N GLU A 437 -26.68 40.03 -0.32
CA GLU A 437 -26.51 40.55 -1.67
C GLU A 437 -26.43 39.45 -2.75
N VAL A 438 -26.47 38.16 -2.41
CA VAL A 438 -26.57 37.07 -3.40
C VAL A 438 -28.03 36.59 -3.47
N ILE A 439 -28.64 36.62 -4.66
CA ILE A 439 -29.97 36.04 -4.89
C ILE A 439 -29.83 34.70 -5.64
N VAL A 440 -30.46 33.65 -5.11
CA VAL A 440 -30.70 32.40 -5.84
C VAL A 440 -32.17 32.36 -6.24
N ALA A 441 -32.46 32.24 -7.53
CA ALA A 441 -33.81 31.97 -8.00
C ALA A 441 -34.11 30.47 -7.91
N VAL A 442 -35.25 30.12 -7.32
CA VAL A 442 -35.77 28.75 -7.24
C VAL A 442 -36.96 28.68 -8.17
N ILE A 443 -36.80 27.98 -9.31
CA ILE A 443 -37.84 27.82 -10.33
C ILE A 443 -38.46 26.44 -10.13
N ASP A 444 -39.64 26.38 -9.49
CA ASP A 444 -40.18 25.15 -8.90
C ASP A 444 -41.71 25.25 -8.63
N THR A 445 -42.27 24.52 -7.65
CA THR A 445 -43.69 24.56 -7.23
C THR A 445 -44.14 25.88 -6.58
N GLY A 446 -43.20 26.79 -6.32
CA GLY A 446 -43.36 27.97 -5.48
C GLY A 446 -42.58 27.83 -4.17
N VAL A 447 -42.80 28.73 -3.23
CA VAL A 447 -42.29 28.62 -1.86
C VAL A 447 -43.38 29.05 -0.88
N LEU A 448 -43.54 28.37 0.25
CA LEU A 448 -44.44 28.80 1.32
C LEU A 448 -43.91 30.10 1.96
N LEU A 449 -44.49 31.24 1.57
CA LEU A 449 -43.92 32.58 1.80
C LEU A 449 -43.91 33.03 3.27
N SER A 450 -44.56 32.28 4.17
CA SER A 450 -44.58 32.51 5.62
C SER A 450 -44.01 31.35 6.42
N HIS A 451 -43.25 30.44 5.79
CA HIS A 451 -42.50 29.41 6.50
C HIS A 451 -41.43 30.08 7.40
N PRO A 452 -41.34 29.79 8.71
CA PRO A 452 -40.50 30.55 9.64
C PRO A 452 -39.00 30.60 9.34
N ASP A 453 -38.44 29.57 8.71
CA ASP A 453 -37.03 29.59 8.27
C ASP A 453 -36.81 30.23 6.89
N LEU A 454 -37.86 30.72 6.22
CA LEU A 454 -37.76 31.28 4.86
C LEU A 454 -38.23 32.73 4.78
N ASP A 455 -39.20 33.16 5.59
CA ASP A 455 -39.85 34.47 5.45
C ASP A 455 -38.87 35.67 5.44
N SER A 456 -37.82 35.63 6.26
CA SER A 456 -36.75 36.63 6.32
C SER A 456 -35.72 36.55 5.19
N GLN A 457 -35.71 35.44 4.44
CA GLN A 457 -34.76 35.09 3.38
C GLN A 457 -35.30 35.37 1.98
N LEU A 458 -36.58 35.72 1.82
CA LEU A 458 -37.18 35.97 0.51
C LEU A 458 -36.89 37.37 -0.03
N VAL A 459 -36.80 37.48 -1.35
CA VAL A 459 -37.04 38.71 -2.12
C VAL A 459 -38.33 38.55 -2.93
N PRO A 460 -38.92 39.64 -3.46
CA PRO A 460 -40.10 39.53 -4.32
C PRO A 460 -39.86 38.58 -5.50
N GLY A 461 -40.74 37.60 -5.61
CA GLY A 461 -40.78 36.60 -6.69
C GLY A 461 -42.02 36.77 -7.57
N PHE A 462 -42.39 35.71 -8.29
CA PHE A 462 -43.46 35.73 -9.28
C PHE A 462 -43.99 34.32 -9.60
N ASP A 463 -45.25 34.21 -9.97
CA ASP A 463 -45.85 33.01 -10.57
C ASP A 463 -45.93 33.15 -12.10
N PHE A 464 -45.44 32.15 -12.79
CA PHE A 464 -45.40 32.06 -14.25
C PHE A 464 -46.29 30.95 -14.81
N ILE A 465 -47.07 30.24 -14.00
CA ILE A 465 -48.03 29.23 -14.46
C ILE A 465 -49.14 29.93 -15.24
N SER A 466 -49.05 29.87 -16.57
CA SER A 466 -49.99 30.52 -17.50
C SER A 466 -51.43 29.98 -17.47
N SER A 467 -51.70 28.93 -16.70
CA SER A 467 -52.98 28.23 -16.65
C SER A 467 -53.54 28.08 -15.23
N ALA A 468 -54.59 28.85 -14.92
CA ALA A 468 -55.37 28.78 -13.68
C ALA A 468 -55.85 27.37 -13.31
N SER A 469 -56.08 26.51 -14.31
CA SER A 469 -56.46 25.12 -14.08
C SER A 469 -55.34 24.24 -13.50
N ARG A 470 -54.09 24.71 -13.52
CA ARG A 470 -52.91 24.05 -12.94
C ARG A 470 -52.36 24.79 -11.73
N ALA A 471 -52.59 26.10 -11.63
CA ALA A 471 -52.03 26.95 -10.57
C ALA A 471 -52.73 26.79 -9.20
N ARG A 472 -53.99 26.34 -9.15
CA ARG A 472 -54.84 26.12 -7.93
C ARG A 472 -55.27 27.39 -7.18
N ASP A 473 -54.57 28.50 -7.32
CA ASP A 473 -54.98 29.86 -6.87
C ASP A 473 -56.27 30.37 -7.56
N GLY A 474 -56.38 30.18 -8.88
CA GLY A 474 -57.47 30.68 -9.73
C GLY A 474 -57.04 31.65 -10.84
N ASN A 475 -55.74 31.89 -11.03
CA ASN A 475 -55.15 32.97 -11.80
C ASN A 475 -54.22 32.44 -12.92
N GLY A 476 -53.73 33.32 -13.79
CA GLY A 476 -52.51 33.06 -14.56
C GLY A 476 -51.35 33.88 -13.98
N ILE A 477 -50.27 34.00 -14.76
CA ILE A 477 -49.06 34.80 -14.47
C ILE A 477 -49.34 36.05 -13.60
N ASP A 478 -48.86 36.04 -12.35
CA ASP A 478 -49.01 37.15 -11.38
C ASP A 478 -47.92 37.15 -10.28
N ASN A 479 -47.97 38.12 -9.36
CA ASN A 479 -46.92 38.36 -8.37
C ASN A 479 -47.01 37.55 -7.05
N ASN A 480 -47.79 36.46 -6.99
CA ASN A 480 -47.92 35.57 -5.83
C ASN A 480 -47.21 34.21 -6.03
N PRO A 481 -45.88 34.10 -5.81
CA PRO A 481 -45.13 32.84 -5.92
C PRO A 481 -45.35 31.85 -4.75
N ASN A 482 -46.49 31.95 -4.05
CA ASN A 482 -46.77 31.06 -2.92
C ASN A 482 -47.02 29.63 -3.41
N ASP A 483 -46.51 28.65 -2.67
CA ASP A 483 -46.72 27.24 -3.02
C ASP A 483 -48.14 26.81 -2.63
N GLU A 484 -49.08 26.98 -3.56
CA GLU A 484 -50.46 26.46 -3.43
C GLU A 484 -50.54 24.94 -3.68
N GLY A 485 -49.41 24.24 -3.81
CA GLY A 485 -49.32 22.80 -4.05
C GLY A 485 -49.48 22.38 -5.53
N ASP A 486 -48.89 21.23 -5.85
CA ASP A 486 -48.91 20.55 -7.16
C ASP A 486 -49.84 19.32 -7.19
N GLY A 487 -50.41 18.94 -6.04
CA GLY A 487 -51.27 17.77 -5.90
C GLY A 487 -52.63 17.92 -6.60
N ALA A 488 -52.97 16.97 -7.48
CA ALA A 488 -54.29 16.90 -8.11
C ALA A 488 -55.46 16.68 -7.11
N THR A 489 -55.15 16.26 -5.88
CA THR A 489 -56.07 16.10 -4.77
C THR A 489 -55.49 16.70 -3.49
N ALA A 490 -56.35 17.10 -2.55
CA ALA A 490 -55.90 17.59 -1.25
C ALA A 490 -55.18 16.48 -0.47
N GLY A 491 -54.03 16.79 0.14
CA GLY A 491 -53.16 15.85 0.83
C GLY A 491 -52.16 15.12 -0.08
N THR A 492 -52.01 15.51 -1.35
CA THR A 492 -51.05 14.87 -2.29
C THR A 492 -50.05 15.85 -2.92
N SER A 493 -49.90 17.04 -2.36
CA SER A 493 -48.92 18.05 -2.82
C SER A 493 -47.54 17.80 -2.20
N SER A 494 -46.48 18.04 -2.96
CA SER A 494 -45.08 17.80 -2.60
C SER A 494 -44.44 18.96 -1.83
N PHE A 495 -44.88 20.21 -2.07
CA PHE A 495 -44.21 21.45 -1.62
C PHE A 495 -42.72 21.50 -1.96
N HIS A 496 -42.36 20.90 -3.10
CA HIS A 496 -40.99 20.59 -3.50
C HIS A 496 -40.07 21.82 -3.54
N GLY A 497 -40.56 22.94 -4.11
CA GLY A 497 -39.82 24.22 -4.16
C GLY A 497 -39.53 24.80 -2.78
N THR A 498 -40.37 24.54 -1.78
CA THR A 498 -40.12 24.92 -0.38
C THR A 498 -38.95 24.11 0.21
N HIS A 499 -38.79 22.83 -0.15
CA HIS A 499 -37.67 21.98 0.31
C HIS A 499 -36.34 22.36 -0.36
N VAL A 500 -36.39 22.66 -1.66
CA VAL A 500 -35.28 23.19 -2.45
C VAL A 500 -34.81 24.54 -1.89
N ALA A 501 -35.72 25.47 -1.60
CA ALA A 501 -35.41 26.77 -1.02
C ALA A 501 -34.72 26.69 0.36
N GLY A 502 -35.22 25.83 1.25
CA GLY A 502 -34.60 25.59 2.57
C GLY A 502 -33.19 25.01 2.47
N THR A 503 -32.98 24.05 1.55
CA THR A 503 -31.66 23.45 1.33
C THR A 503 -30.63 24.51 0.91
N ILE A 504 -31.04 25.47 0.08
CA ILE A 504 -30.17 26.58 -0.36
C ILE A 504 -29.90 27.59 0.77
N ALA A 505 -30.96 28.09 1.43
CA ALA A 505 -30.84 29.25 2.32
C ALA A 505 -31.94 29.35 3.41
N ALA A 506 -32.33 28.25 4.07
CA ALA A 506 -33.04 28.34 5.34
C ALA A 506 -32.30 29.24 6.35
N GLN A 507 -33.03 30.02 7.15
CA GLN A 507 -32.50 31.01 8.09
C GLN A 507 -31.73 30.32 9.22
N SER A 508 -30.43 30.13 9.01
CA SER A 508 -29.62 29.31 9.89
C SER A 508 -29.11 30.08 11.11
N ASN A 509 -28.79 29.34 12.18
CA ASN A 509 -28.44 29.82 13.51
C ASN A 509 -29.54 30.72 14.12
N ASN A 510 -30.81 30.30 13.98
CA ASN A 510 -31.99 30.93 14.57
C ASN A 510 -32.57 30.13 15.77
N SER A 511 -32.04 28.93 16.05
CA SER A 511 -32.49 27.99 17.08
C SER A 511 -33.85 27.33 16.83
N GLN A 512 -34.26 27.28 15.57
CA GLN A 512 -35.45 26.63 15.06
C GLN A 512 -35.06 25.76 13.85
N GLY A 513 -35.86 24.74 13.53
CA GLY A 513 -35.85 24.15 12.19
C GLY A 513 -34.52 23.64 11.66
N VAL A 514 -34.13 24.07 10.46
CA VAL A 514 -32.96 23.57 9.71
C VAL A 514 -32.02 24.69 9.28
N ALA A 515 -30.75 24.36 9.14
CA ALA A 515 -29.81 25.22 8.44
C ALA A 515 -29.99 25.07 6.91
N GLY A 516 -29.59 26.11 6.17
CA GLY A 516 -29.43 26.09 4.72
C GLY A 516 -27.97 26.22 4.34
N VAL A 517 -27.60 25.87 3.10
CA VAL A 517 -26.18 25.89 2.68
C VAL A 517 -25.56 27.29 2.78
N SER A 518 -26.32 28.34 2.48
CA SER A 518 -25.88 29.74 2.53
C SER A 518 -26.78 30.56 3.44
N TRP A 519 -26.42 30.64 4.74
CA TRP A 519 -27.26 31.19 5.82
C TRP A 519 -27.79 32.60 5.56
N ASN A 520 -27.11 33.40 4.73
CA ASN A 520 -27.45 34.79 4.45
C ASN A 520 -27.94 35.03 3.02
N ALA A 521 -27.88 34.07 2.10
CA ALA A 521 -28.36 34.26 0.73
C ALA A 521 -29.87 34.56 0.70
N ARG A 522 -30.35 35.14 -0.40
CA ARG A 522 -31.76 35.45 -0.60
C ARG A 522 -32.39 34.56 -1.67
N ILE A 523 -33.58 34.05 -1.39
CA ILE A 523 -34.35 33.25 -2.35
C ILE A 523 -35.28 34.18 -3.14
N MET A 524 -35.23 34.08 -4.46
CA MET A 524 -36.27 34.59 -5.36
C MET A 524 -37.18 33.41 -5.72
N PRO A 525 -38.35 33.26 -5.09
CA PRO A 525 -39.25 32.15 -5.36
C PRO A 525 -39.96 32.39 -6.69
N LEU A 526 -39.80 31.49 -7.65
CA LEU A 526 -40.42 31.59 -8.97
C LEU A 526 -41.25 30.32 -9.22
N ARG A 527 -42.56 30.50 -9.26
CA ARG A 527 -43.50 29.40 -9.40
C ARG A 527 -43.72 29.10 -10.88
N ALA A 528 -43.42 27.86 -11.28
CA ALA A 528 -43.52 27.40 -12.67
C ALA A 528 -44.01 25.94 -12.78
N LEU A 529 -44.06 25.21 -11.66
CA LEU A 529 -44.65 23.88 -11.55
C LEU A 529 -45.99 23.98 -10.82
N GLY A 530 -47.06 23.47 -11.42
CA GLY A 530 -48.38 23.33 -10.79
C GLY A 530 -48.88 21.91 -10.89
N VAL A 531 -50.21 21.73 -10.95
CA VAL A 531 -50.82 20.42 -11.12
C VAL A 531 -50.36 19.77 -12.43
N ASN A 532 -49.80 18.56 -12.30
CA ASN A 532 -49.08 17.83 -13.35
C ASN A 532 -47.80 18.55 -13.84
N GLY A 533 -47.04 19.21 -12.95
CA GLY A 533 -45.79 19.91 -13.27
C GLY A 533 -45.99 21.24 -14.00
N GLY A 534 -44.97 21.70 -14.73
CA GLY A 534 -44.98 22.97 -15.46
C GLY A 534 -45.22 22.84 -16.98
N THR A 535 -44.93 23.89 -17.74
CA THR A 535 -44.56 23.78 -19.15
C THR A 535 -43.21 24.43 -19.41
N THR A 536 -42.57 24.05 -20.52
CA THR A 536 -41.38 24.74 -21.06
C THR A 536 -41.61 26.25 -21.24
N TYR A 537 -42.83 26.70 -21.51
CA TYR A 537 -43.14 28.14 -21.64
C TYR A 537 -43.12 28.82 -20.27
N ASP A 538 -43.81 28.27 -19.26
CA ASP A 538 -43.85 28.81 -17.89
C ASP A 538 -42.42 28.86 -17.29
N VAL A 539 -41.62 27.81 -17.50
CA VAL A 539 -40.21 27.74 -17.10
C VAL A 539 -39.35 28.76 -17.85
N ILE A 540 -39.55 28.95 -19.17
CA ILE A 540 -38.86 30.00 -19.93
C ILE A 540 -39.17 31.39 -19.34
N GLN A 541 -40.43 31.72 -19.04
CA GLN A 541 -40.77 33.03 -18.48
C GLN A 541 -40.13 33.24 -17.10
N ALA A 542 -40.10 32.21 -16.25
CA ALA A 542 -39.41 32.24 -14.96
C ALA A 542 -37.89 32.45 -15.10
N VAL A 543 -37.21 31.74 -16.01
CA VAL A 543 -35.77 31.95 -16.27
C VAL A 543 -35.50 33.36 -16.81
N ARG A 544 -36.38 33.88 -17.68
CA ARG A 544 -36.26 35.25 -18.21
C ARG A 544 -36.40 36.30 -17.11
N PHE A 545 -37.43 36.19 -16.26
CA PHE A 545 -37.60 37.07 -15.12
C PHE A 545 -36.41 37.00 -14.14
N ALA A 546 -35.96 35.79 -13.79
CA ALA A 546 -34.79 35.58 -12.93
C ALA A 546 -33.55 36.30 -13.46
N ALA A 547 -33.29 36.22 -14.78
CA ALA A 547 -32.18 36.89 -15.44
C ALA A 547 -32.36 38.40 -15.66
N GLY A 548 -33.53 38.98 -15.35
CA GLY A 548 -33.85 40.38 -15.61
C GLY A 548 -34.16 40.68 -17.09
N LEU A 549 -34.60 39.68 -17.83
CA LEU A 549 -34.96 39.74 -19.25
C LEU A 549 -36.47 39.98 -19.43
N SER A 550 -36.85 40.60 -20.56
CA SER A 550 -38.26 40.79 -20.94
C SER A 550 -38.99 39.45 -21.01
N ASN A 551 -40.13 39.39 -20.34
CA ASN A 551 -40.97 38.22 -20.07
C ASN A 551 -42.44 38.65 -20.01
N ASP A 552 -43.36 37.70 -20.14
CA ASP A 552 -44.78 37.97 -20.38
C ASP A 552 -45.59 38.36 -19.12
N SER A 553 -44.92 38.70 -17.99
CA SER A 553 -45.56 39.40 -16.86
C SER A 553 -45.62 40.93 -17.04
N ASP A 554 -44.96 41.49 -18.07
CA ASP A 554 -44.66 42.92 -18.21
C ASP A 554 -43.87 43.54 -17.03
N THR A 555 -43.30 42.71 -16.14
CA THR A 555 -42.49 43.15 -14.99
C THR A 555 -41.08 42.56 -14.99
N LEU A 556 -40.16 43.19 -14.24
CA LEU A 556 -38.79 42.76 -14.02
C LEU A 556 -38.47 42.88 -12.53
N PRO A 557 -37.64 41.98 -11.95
CA PRO A 557 -37.23 42.10 -10.56
C PRO A 557 -36.32 43.32 -10.37
N THR A 558 -36.40 43.96 -9.20
CA THR A 558 -35.55 45.12 -8.84
C THR A 558 -34.05 44.82 -8.94
N ARG A 559 -33.68 43.54 -8.78
CA ARG A 559 -32.36 43.02 -9.10
C ARG A 559 -32.51 41.58 -9.61
N ARG A 560 -31.87 41.26 -10.74
CA ARG A 560 -31.79 39.89 -11.26
C ARG A 560 -31.13 38.94 -10.26
N ALA A 561 -31.46 37.66 -10.35
CA ALA A 561 -30.81 36.58 -9.63
C ALA A 561 -29.32 36.48 -10.02
N ASP A 562 -28.51 36.01 -9.07
CA ASP A 562 -27.10 35.71 -9.28
C ASP A 562 -26.89 34.27 -9.79
N ILE A 563 -27.80 33.37 -9.39
CA ILE A 563 -27.83 31.93 -9.65
C ILE A 563 -29.29 31.52 -9.87
N ILE A 564 -29.55 30.56 -10.76
CA ILE A 564 -30.84 29.89 -10.97
C ILE A 564 -30.69 28.41 -10.62
N ASN A 565 -31.58 27.89 -9.76
CA ASN A 565 -31.73 26.47 -9.48
C ASN A 565 -33.01 25.92 -10.12
N LEU A 566 -32.87 24.87 -10.93
CA LEU A 566 -33.94 24.15 -11.62
C LEU A 566 -33.96 22.69 -11.15
N SER A 567 -34.66 22.40 -10.05
CA SER A 567 -34.77 21.05 -9.49
C SER A 567 -35.81 20.17 -10.22
N LEU A 568 -35.96 20.39 -11.53
CA LEU A 568 -36.96 19.83 -12.44
C LEU A 568 -36.30 19.26 -13.69
N GLY A 569 -36.99 18.37 -14.43
CA GLY A 569 -36.49 17.81 -15.68
C GLY A 569 -37.53 17.07 -16.53
N SER A 570 -37.19 16.81 -17.80
CA SER A 570 -37.94 15.95 -18.72
C SER A 570 -37.04 15.43 -19.86
N ASP A 571 -37.48 14.39 -20.59
CA ASP A 571 -36.75 13.83 -21.73
C ASP A 571 -36.82 14.69 -23.01
N ALA A 572 -37.66 15.74 -23.02
CA ALA A 572 -37.90 16.59 -24.19
C ALA A 572 -37.03 17.86 -24.20
N SER A 573 -36.32 18.09 -25.30
CA SER A 573 -35.53 19.32 -25.51
C SER A 573 -36.27 20.40 -26.31
N SER A 574 -35.91 21.66 -26.06
CA SER A 574 -36.52 22.85 -26.64
C SER A 574 -35.45 23.88 -27.02
N GLN A 575 -35.41 24.26 -28.30
CA GLN A 575 -34.47 25.29 -28.78
C GLN A 575 -34.74 26.65 -28.14
N SER A 576 -35.99 27.00 -27.86
CA SER A 576 -36.36 28.26 -27.18
C SER A 576 -35.86 28.29 -25.73
N GLU A 577 -35.78 27.14 -25.08
CA GLU A 577 -35.27 27.00 -23.72
C GLU A 577 -33.74 27.10 -23.71
N GLN A 578 -33.03 26.34 -24.56
CA GLN A 578 -31.58 26.49 -24.75
C GLN A 578 -31.18 27.93 -25.12
N ASN A 579 -31.96 28.62 -25.95
CA ASN A 579 -31.73 30.04 -26.26
C ASN A 579 -31.90 30.93 -25.02
N THR A 580 -32.91 30.65 -24.19
CA THR A 580 -33.17 31.38 -22.95
C THR A 580 -32.08 31.13 -21.89
N ILE A 581 -31.55 29.91 -21.80
CA ILE A 581 -30.34 29.58 -21.00
C ILE A 581 -29.14 30.41 -21.46
N ASN A 582 -28.93 30.52 -22.79
CA ASN A 582 -27.83 31.31 -23.35
C ASN A 582 -27.98 32.80 -23.02
N GLU A 583 -29.20 33.36 -23.09
CA GLU A 583 -29.50 34.74 -22.69
C GLU A 583 -29.28 34.96 -21.17
N ALA A 584 -29.68 34.01 -20.32
CA ALA A 584 -29.47 34.09 -18.87
C ALA A 584 -27.98 34.05 -18.50
N ARG A 585 -27.19 33.17 -19.14
CA ARG A 585 -25.73 33.14 -18.98
C ARG A 585 -25.06 34.41 -19.51
N ALA A 586 -25.54 34.99 -20.61
CA ALA A 586 -25.05 36.26 -21.12
C ALA A 586 -25.36 37.44 -20.16
N ALA A 587 -26.43 37.34 -19.36
CA ALA A 587 -26.68 38.23 -18.22
C ALA A 587 -25.80 37.92 -16.98
N GLY A 588 -24.87 36.96 -17.06
CA GLY A 588 -23.96 36.59 -15.97
C GLY A 588 -24.61 35.80 -14.84
N VAL A 589 -25.66 35.02 -15.14
CA VAL A 589 -26.36 34.15 -14.18
C VAL A 589 -25.84 32.73 -14.30
N ILE A 590 -25.46 32.12 -13.18
CA ILE A 590 -25.09 30.69 -13.11
C ILE A 590 -26.39 29.87 -13.13
N VAL A 591 -26.48 28.81 -13.93
CA VAL A 591 -27.70 27.99 -14.02
C VAL A 591 -27.37 26.54 -13.67
N ILE A 592 -28.06 25.99 -12.68
CA ILE A 592 -27.81 24.67 -12.09
C ILE A 592 -29.12 23.88 -12.14
N ALA A 593 -29.06 22.60 -12.53
CA ALA A 593 -30.24 21.75 -12.63
C ALA A 593 -30.01 20.30 -12.23
N ALA A 594 -31.10 19.63 -11.86
CA ALA A 594 -31.13 18.24 -11.42
C ALA A 594 -31.06 17.27 -12.62
N ALA A 595 -30.16 16.27 -12.59
CA ALA A 595 -29.95 15.34 -13.71
C ALA A 595 -31.13 14.38 -14.01
N GLY A 596 -32.05 14.19 -13.05
CA GLY A 596 -33.22 13.31 -13.17
C GLY A 596 -33.08 12.02 -12.35
N ASN A 597 -34.21 11.34 -12.12
CA ASN A 597 -34.37 10.29 -11.11
C ASN A 597 -34.82 8.93 -11.71
N GLU A 598 -34.58 8.72 -13.00
CA GLU A 598 -35.07 7.58 -13.77
C GLU A 598 -34.03 6.45 -13.89
N ALA A 599 -32.93 6.55 -13.11
CA ALA A 599 -31.78 5.65 -13.10
C ALA A 599 -31.19 5.38 -14.50
N THR A 600 -31.29 6.33 -15.43
CA THR A 600 -30.97 6.14 -16.85
C THR A 600 -29.66 6.81 -17.29
N THR A 601 -29.22 6.50 -18.51
CA THR A 601 -28.12 7.17 -19.23
C THR A 601 -28.63 8.16 -20.29
N LEU A 602 -29.94 8.41 -20.34
CA LEU A 602 -30.55 9.35 -21.27
C LEU A 602 -30.48 10.78 -20.71
N PRO A 603 -30.20 11.80 -21.55
CA PRO A 603 -30.22 13.20 -21.12
C PRO A 603 -31.59 13.65 -20.60
N SER A 604 -31.59 14.47 -19.55
CA SER A 604 -32.78 15.18 -19.03
C SER A 604 -32.59 16.69 -19.17
N TYR A 605 -33.61 17.39 -19.63
CA TYR A 605 -33.61 18.83 -19.87
C TYR A 605 -34.45 19.53 -18.79
N PRO A 606 -33.96 20.63 -18.17
CA PRO A 606 -32.90 21.51 -18.69
C PRO A 606 -31.45 21.14 -18.37
N ALA A 607 -31.18 20.14 -17.52
CA ALA A 607 -29.82 19.82 -17.08
C ALA A 607 -28.83 19.51 -18.21
N ALA A 608 -29.27 18.85 -19.28
CA ALA A 608 -28.44 18.52 -20.45
C ALA A 608 -28.33 19.64 -21.51
N TYR A 609 -28.75 20.88 -21.22
CA TYR A 609 -28.46 22.03 -22.09
C TYR A 609 -27.03 22.53 -21.92
N SER A 610 -26.42 22.98 -23.02
CA SER A 610 -25.12 23.63 -23.00
C SER A 610 -25.16 24.84 -22.06
N GLY A 611 -24.33 24.81 -21.02
CA GLY A 611 -24.19 25.86 -20.02
C GLY A 611 -25.10 25.73 -18.78
N VAL A 612 -25.88 24.65 -18.65
CA VAL A 612 -26.49 24.30 -17.35
C VAL A 612 -25.55 23.34 -16.62
N THR A 613 -25.22 23.63 -15.36
CA THR A 613 -24.49 22.69 -14.52
C THR A 613 -25.43 21.55 -14.11
N SER A 614 -25.17 20.36 -14.62
CA SER A 614 -25.98 19.16 -14.41
C SER A 614 -25.51 18.36 -13.19
N VAL A 615 -26.42 18.16 -12.23
CA VAL A 615 -26.09 17.63 -10.89
C VAL A 615 -26.66 16.23 -10.67
N SER A 616 -25.78 15.23 -10.46
CA SER A 616 -26.14 13.87 -10.03
C SER A 616 -26.21 13.76 -8.50
N ALA A 617 -26.86 12.70 -8.00
CA ALA A 617 -27.12 12.52 -6.57
C ALA A 617 -26.20 11.47 -5.92
N THR A 618 -25.59 11.81 -4.78
CA THR A 618 -24.90 10.86 -3.89
C THR A 618 -25.72 10.51 -2.64
N THR A 619 -25.43 9.34 -2.07
CA THR A 619 -25.87 8.92 -0.73
C THR A 619 -24.88 9.37 0.36
N ILE A 620 -25.23 9.15 1.63
CA ILE A 620 -24.34 9.40 2.79
C ILE A 620 -23.00 8.66 2.75
N SER A 621 -22.93 7.53 2.03
CA SER A 621 -21.69 6.79 1.76
C SER A 621 -20.89 7.31 0.55
N ASN A 622 -21.23 8.50 0.04
CA ASN A 622 -20.70 9.13 -1.20
C ASN A 622 -20.87 8.31 -2.50
N SER A 623 -21.45 7.11 -2.46
CA SER A 623 -21.84 6.34 -3.65
C SER A 623 -22.99 7.00 -4.42
N LEU A 624 -23.06 6.77 -5.72
CA LEU A 624 -24.16 7.24 -6.57
C LEU A 624 -25.51 6.70 -6.05
N ALA A 625 -26.48 7.57 -5.85
CA ALA A 625 -27.82 7.18 -5.43
C ALA A 625 -28.51 6.37 -6.54
N GLY A 626 -29.13 5.23 -6.19
CA GLY A 626 -29.60 4.24 -7.17
C GLY A 626 -30.68 4.71 -8.15
N TYR A 627 -31.34 5.84 -7.87
CA TYR A 627 -32.29 6.51 -8.78
C TYR A 627 -31.60 7.52 -9.72
N SER A 628 -30.37 7.94 -9.45
CA SER A 628 -29.73 9.05 -10.18
C SER A 628 -29.51 8.70 -11.65
N ASN A 629 -29.89 9.62 -12.52
CA ASN A 629 -29.38 9.64 -13.87
C ASN A 629 -27.86 9.90 -13.88
N ARG A 630 -27.24 9.46 -14.97
CA ARG A 630 -25.79 9.42 -15.22
C ARG A 630 -25.53 9.55 -16.72
N GLY A 631 -24.28 9.61 -17.15
CA GLY A 631 -23.88 9.70 -18.55
C GLY A 631 -23.05 10.94 -18.85
N SER A 632 -22.77 11.18 -20.14
CA SER A 632 -21.85 12.24 -20.58
C SER A 632 -22.34 13.69 -20.36
N THR A 633 -23.52 13.86 -19.77
CA THR A 633 -24.15 15.15 -19.44
C THR A 633 -24.26 15.37 -17.92
N ILE A 634 -23.40 14.75 -17.12
CA ILE A 634 -23.21 15.06 -15.69
C ILE A 634 -21.94 15.90 -15.54
N ASP A 635 -22.04 17.05 -14.88
CA ASP A 635 -20.89 17.90 -14.59
C ASP A 635 -20.36 17.68 -13.18
N ILE A 636 -21.25 17.43 -12.21
CA ILE A 636 -20.90 17.37 -10.79
C ILE A 636 -21.87 16.51 -9.99
N ALA A 637 -21.41 15.94 -8.88
CA ALA A 637 -22.24 15.24 -7.91
C ALA A 637 -22.50 16.09 -6.66
N ALA A 638 -23.66 15.89 -6.03
CA ALA A 638 -23.97 16.46 -4.72
C ALA A 638 -24.93 15.56 -3.91
N PRO A 639 -25.07 15.76 -2.58
CA PRO A 639 -25.93 14.93 -1.75
C PRO A 639 -27.39 14.99 -2.17
N GLY A 640 -27.91 13.85 -2.65
CA GLY A 640 -29.33 13.66 -2.93
C GLY A 640 -30.01 12.70 -1.96
N GLY A 641 -29.24 11.87 -1.25
CA GLY A 641 -29.70 10.99 -0.17
C GLY A 641 -30.42 9.72 -0.58
N ASN A 642 -30.86 8.95 0.41
CA ASN A 642 -31.63 7.73 0.22
C ASN A 642 -32.51 7.42 1.44
N ASN A 643 -33.80 7.76 1.39
CA ASN A 643 -34.74 7.41 2.47
C ASN A 643 -34.97 5.89 2.64
N GLY A 644 -34.44 5.05 1.75
CA GLY A 644 -34.51 3.59 1.84
C GLY A 644 -33.43 2.94 2.71
N THR A 645 -32.46 3.69 3.23
CA THR A 645 -31.42 3.21 4.15
C THR A 645 -31.30 4.12 5.37
N ASP A 646 -30.81 3.56 6.47
CA ASP A 646 -30.36 4.25 7.69
C ASP A 646 -28.94 3.73 7.93
N ILE A 647 -27.94 4.48 7.45
CA ILE A 647 -26.52 4.11 7.53
C ILE A 647 -25.85 4.79 8.74
N ASN A 648 -26.37 5.94 9.18
CA ASN A 648 -25.85 6.66 10.34
C ASN A 648 -26.34 6.10 11.70
N GLY A 649 -27.43 5.34 11.72
CA GLY A 649 -28.02 4.73 12.91
C GLY A 649 -28.90 5.69 13.74
N ASP A 650 -29.38 6.80 13.17
CA ASP A 650 -30.20 7.79 13.90
C ASP A 650 -31.70 7.43 13.99
N GLY A 651 -32.15 6.43 13.22
CA GLY A 651 -33.53 5.95 13.19
C GLY A 651 -34.41 6.59 12.12
N LEU A 652 -33.85 7.44 11.27
CA LEU A 652 -34.48 8.02 10.09
C LEU A 652 -33.78 7.54 8.80
N GLY A 653 -34.41 7.76 7.64
CA GLY A 653 -33.79 7.45 6.36
C GLY A 653 -32.78 8.52 5.93
N ASP A 654 -31.67 8.12 5.29
CA ASP A 654 -30.52 8.94 4.84
C ASP A 654 -30.87 9.95 3.71
N GLY A 655 -32.08 10.50 3.65
CA GLY A 655 -32.47 11.58 2.74
C GLY A 655 -31.96 12.97 3.19
N VAL A 656 -32.25 13.99 2.39
CA VAL A 656 -31.88 15.40 2.67
C VAL A 656 -33.01 16.06 3.47
N VAL A 657 -32.68 16.58 4.65
CA VAL A 657 -33.65 17.17 5.59
C VAL A 657 -33.75 18.68 5.36
N SER A 658 -34.96 19.16 5.06
CA SER A 658 -35.25 20.58 4.78
C SER A 658 -36.72 20.95 5.12
N THR A 659 -37.07 22.22 4.92
CA THR A 659 -38.40 22.83 5.10
C THR A 659 -39.45 22.26 4.13
N ILE A 660 -40.70 22.08 4.56
CA ILE A 660 -41.78 21.57 3.70
C ILE A 660 -43.17 22.04 4.17
N GLY A 661 -44.18 21.85 3.35
CA GLY A 661 -45.59 21.98 3.72
C GLY A 661 -46.28 20.64 4.00
N GLU A 662 -47.38 20.68 4.75
CA GLU A 662 -48.32 19.56 4.93
C GLU A 662 -49.76 20.08 4.72
N GLU A 663 -50.47 19.58 3.70
CA GLU A 663 -51.89 19.92 3.49
C GLU A 663 -52.78 19.18 4.49
N SER A 664 -53.66 19.92 5.18
CA SER A 664 -54.76 19.33 5.95
C SER A 664 -56.03 19.28 5.10
N SER A 665 -56.76 18.16 5.17
CA SER A 665 -58.03 17.94 4.44
C SER A 665 -59.13 19.00 4.64
N SER A 666 -58.98 19.90 5.64
CA SER A 666 -59.90 21.02 5.86
C SER A 666 -59.23 22.22 6.58
N GLY A 667 -57.95 22.48 6.35
CA GLY A 667 -57.21 23.54 7.05
C GLY A 667 -56.05 24.13 6.24
N PRO A 668 -55.42 25.22 6.71
CA PRO A 668 -54.27 25.83 6.05
C PRO A 668 -53.09 24.84 6.00
N VAL A 669 -52.21 25.03 5.00
CA VAL A 669 -50.94 24.31 4.90
C VAL A 669 -50.14 24.52 6.18
N GLN A 670 -49.62 23.45 6.76
CA GLN A 670 -48.82 23.51 7.98
C GLN A 670 -47.33 23.46 7.64
N PHE A 671 -46.56 24.32 8.29
CA PHE A 671 -45.10 24.34 8.14
C PHE A 671 -44.46 23.15 8.88
N ARG A 672 -43.46 22.54 8.22
CA ARG A 672 -42.88 21.24 8.58
C ARG A 672 -41.44 21.13 8.14
N TYR A 673 -40.80 20.05 8.57
CA TYR A 673 -39.47 19.63 8.16
C TYR A 673 -39.55 18.16 7.78
N ALA A 674 -38.93 17.77 6.65
CA ALA A 674 -38.97 16.40 6.16
C ALA A 674 -37.71 16.02 5.38
N SER A 675 -37.47 14.72 5.32
CA SER A 675 -36.40 14.11 4.53
C SER A 675 -36.92 13.74 3.13
N LEU A 676 -36.35 14.31 2.08
CA LEU A 676 -36.63 13.93 0.68
C LEU A 676 -35.36 13.39 0.03
N ASN A 677 -35.51 12.63 -1.06
CA ASN A 677 -34.36 12.16 -1.85
C ASN A 677 -34.59 12.36 -3.35
N GLY A 678 -33.54 12.78 -4.05
CA GLY A 678 -33.56 13.03 -5.49
C GLY A 678 -32.35 13.83 -5.97
N THR A 679 -32.09 13.86 -7.28
CA THR A 679 -31.19 14.86 -7.90
C THR A 679 -31.68 16.29 -7.65
N SER A 680 -32.99 16.43 -7.43
CA SER A 680 -33.67 17.67 -7.03
C SER A 680 -33.26 18.19 -5.65
N MET A 681 -32.70 17.34 -4.78
CA MET A 681 -32.07 17.70 -3.50
C MET A 681 -30.55 17.87 -3.64
N ALA A 682 -29.93 17.31 -4.68
CA ALA A 682 -28.52 17.49 -5.00
C ALA A 682 -28.24 18.88 -5.64
N ALA A 683 -29.03 19.29 -6.63
CA ALA A 683 -28.92 20.60 -7.28
C ALA A 683 -28.87 21.81 -6.30
N PRO A 684 -29.76 21.93 -5.28
CA PRO A 684 -29.72 23.04 -4.34
C PRO A 684 -28.46 23.09 -3.46
N HIS A 685 -27.76 21.96 -3.25
CA HIS A 685 -26.45 22.00 -2.59
C HIS A 685 -25.41 22.73 -3.44
N VAL A 686 -25.35 22.44 -4.75
CA VAL A 686 -24.45 23.12 -5.69
C VAL A 686 -24.84 24.60 -5.82
N ALA A 687 -26.13 24.92 -5.88
CA ALA A 687 -26.60 26.31 -5.93
C ALA A 687 -26.29 27.10 -4.64
N GLY A 688 -26.39 26.46 -3.47
CA GLY A 688 -25.98 27.03 -2.20
C GLY A 688 -24.47 27.27 -2.11
N VAL A 689 -23.64 26.32 -2.55
CA VAL A 689 -22.17 26.48 -2.59
C VAL A 689 -21.77 27.56 -3.58
N ALA A 690 -22.38 27.63 -4.76
CA ALA A 690 -22.21 28.75 -5.68
C ALA A 690 -22.57 30.10 -5.03
N ALA A 691 -23.63 30.14 -4.20
CA ALA A 691 -24.01 31.36 -3.48
C ALA A 691 -22.99 31.75 -2.39
N LEU A 692 -22.36 30.79 -1.73
CA LEU A 692 -21.21 31.03 -0.85
C LEU A 692 -20.01 31.55 -1.64
N MET A 693 -19.70 30.98 -2.80
CA MET A 693 -18.62 31.47 -3.69
C MET A 693 -18.87 32.93 -4.12
N LYS A 694 -20.10 33.28 -4.52
CA LYS A 694 -20.45 34.67 -4.91
C LYS A 694 -20.51 35.65 -3.73
N ALA A 695 -20.55 35.18 -2.48
CA ALA A 695 -20.36 36.03 -1.31
C ALA A 695 -18.88 36.41 -1.08
N VAL A 696 -17.94 35.65 -1.64
CA VAL A 696 -16.49 35.91 -1.60
C VAL A 696 -16.03 36.60 -2.89
N HIS A 697 -16.29 35.98 -4.04
CA HIS A 697 -15.99 36.54 -5.36
C HIS A 697 -17.27 37.02 -6.03
N ARG A 698 -17.68 38.26 -5.75
CA ARG A 698 -18.97 38.77 -6.22
C ARG A 698 -19.13 38.81 -7.75
N ASN A 699 -18.03 38.97 -8.47
CA ASN A 699 -18.03 39.05 -9.92
C ASN A 699 -17.90 37.68 -10.61
N LEU A 700 -17.88 36.57 -9.85
CA LEU A 700 -17.80 35.19 -10.38
C LEU A 700 -18.80 34.99 -11.53
N THR A 701 -18.25 34.71 -12.70
CA THR A 701 -18.99 34.46 -13.92
C THR A 701 -19.40 32.99 -14.05
N PRO A 702 -20.41 32.66 -14.88
CA PRO A 702 -20.76 31.27 -15.18
C PRO A 702 -19.58 30.47 -15.74
N THR A 703 -18.73 31.07 -16.59
CA THR A 703 -17.56 30.38 -17.15
C THR A 703 -16.48 30.09 -16.10
N GLU A 704 -16.22 31.01 -15.16
CA GLU A 704 -15.29 30.73 -14.06
C GLU A 704 -15.82 29.63 -13.13
N PHE A 705 -17.13 29.58 -12.89
CA PHE A 705 -17.75 28.52 -12.10
C PHE A 705 -17.67 27.16 -12.80
N ASP A 706 -18.06 27.08 -14.08
CA ASP A 706 -17.95 25.84 -14.86
C ASP A 706 -16.51 25.33 -14.87
N THR A 707 -15.52 26.17 -15.17
CA THR A 707 -14.12 25.72 -15.24
C THR A 707 -13.52 25.42 -13.86
N ALA A 708 -14.05 26.00 -12.78
CA ALA A 708 -13.69 25.61 -11.43
C ALA A 708 -14.15 24.17 -11.10
N ILE A 709 -15.24 23.71 -11.72
CA ILE A 709 -15.66 22.30 -11.74
C ILE A 709 -14.76 21.48 -12.68
N THR A 710 -14.63 21.86 -13.96
CA THR A 710 -13.92 21.02 -14.96
C THR A 710 -12.40 20.88 -14.73
N SER A 711 -11.81 21.75 -13.92
CA SER A 711 -10.41 21.64 -13.48
C SER A 711 -10.23 20.97 -12.10
N GLY A 712 -11.29 20.36 -11.56
CA GLY A 712 -11.26 19.64 -10.28
C GLY A 712 -10.96 20.54 -9.06
N ARG A 713 -11.11 21.86 -9.18
CA ARG A 713 -10.70 22.79 -8.13
C ARG A 713 -11.69 22.81 -6.98
N ILE A 714 -12.98 22.64 -7.26
CA ILE A 714 -14.07 22.75 -6.27
C ILE A 714 -14.76 21.43 -5.96
N THR A 715 -14.24 20.32 -6.48
CA THR A 715 -14.76 18.97 -6.28
C THR A 715 -13.74 18.06 -5.60
N ASP A 716 -14.22 17.05 -4.89
CA ASP A 716 -13.45 15.87 -4.52
C ASP A 716 -13.80 14.75 -5.52
N ASP A 717 -12.79 14.23 -6.22
CA ASP A 717 -12.91 13.22 -7.28
C ASP A 717 -13.48 11.90 -6.71
N LEU A 718 -14.40 11.26 -7.44
CA LEU A 718 -15.10 10.04 -7.05
C LEU A 718 -15.24 9.08 -8.23
N GLY A 719 -15.04 7.78 -7.99
CA GLY A 719 -15.20 6.75 -9.00
C GLY A 719 -13.93 6.54 -9.82
N ILE A 720 -13.93 6.95 -11.09
CA ILE A 720 -12.79 6.83 -12.00
C ILE A 720 -12.12 8.21 -12.11
N ALA A 721 -10.84 8.29 -11.73
CA ALA A 721 -10.10 9.54 -11.64
C ALA A 721 -10.23 10.41 -12.90
N GLY A 722 -10.57 11.68 -12.71
CA GLY A 722 -10.89 12.63 -13.77
C GLY A 722 -12.39 12.88 -13.89
N ARG A 723 -12.93 12.84 -15.12
CA ARG A 723 -14.36 13.04 -15.39
C ARG A 723 -15.03 11.73 -15.74
N ASP A 724 -16.01 11.33 -14.93
CA ASP A 724 -16.76 10.08 -15.10
C ASP A 724 -18.27 10.32 -15.36
N ASP A 725 -18.99 9.29 -15.77
CA ASP A 725 -20.42 9.37 -16.09
C ASP A 725 -21.33 9.41 -14.85
N GLN A 726 -20.89 8.97 -13.67
CA GLN A 726 -21.69 8.92 -12.45
C GLN A 726 -21.65 10.23 -11.67
N PHE A 727 -20.45 10.76 -11.44
CA PHE A 727 -20.19 11.90 -10.57
C PHE A 727 -19.74 13.16 -11.34
N GLY A 728 -19.55 13.08 -12.66
CA GLY A 728 -19.03 14.20 -13.44
C GLY A 728 -17.56 14.44 -13.07
N PHE A 729 -17.21 15.64 -12.63
CA PHE A 729 -15.88 15.96 -12.08
C PHE A 729 -15.77 15.71 -10.55
N GLY A 730 -16.69 14.94 -9.97
CA GLY A 730 -16.67 14.54 -8.56
C GLY A 730 -17.73 15.23 -7.68
N LEU A 731 -17.66 14.98 -6.37
CA LEU A 731 -18.55 15.55 -5.36
C LEU A 731 -18.20 17.02 -5.08
N ILE A 732 -19.18 17.93 -5.07
CA ILE A 732 -18.97 19.32 -4.68
C ILE A 732 -18.33 19.42 -3.28
N ASN A 733 -17.23 20.17 -3.15
CA ASN A 733 -16.56 20.46 -1.89
C ASN A 733 -16.62 21.97 -1.62
N ALA A 734 -17.38 22.36 -0.60
CA ALA A 734 -17.62 23.76 -0.26
C ALA A 734 -16.37 24.49 0.26
N GLN A 735 -15.48 23.81 0.98
CA GLN A 735 -14.23 24.41 1.46
C GLN A 735 -13.31 24.74 0.27
N ARG A 736 -13.15 23.80 -0.66
CA ARG A 736 -12.39 23.98 -1.90
C ARG A 736 -13.02 25.05 -2.79
N ALA A 737 -14.35 25.07 -2.91
CA ALA A 737 -15.11 26.13 -3.59
C ALA A 737 -14.81 27.53 -3.04
N ILE A 738 -14.73 27.69 -1.72
CA ILE A 738 -14.38 28.97 -1.09
C ILE A 738 -12.89 29.32 -1.24
N ALA A 739 -11.99 28.35 -1.19
CA ALA A 739 -10.57 28.59 -1.49
C ALA A 739 -10.38 29.09 -2.95
N GLU A 740 -11.07 28.46 -3.90
CA GLU A 740 -11.04 28.83 -5.31
C GLU A 740 -11.71 30.19 -5.56
N ALA A 741 -12.83 30.50 -4.90
CA ALA A 741 -13.44 31.83 -4.97
C ALA A 741 -12.49 32.93 -4.47
N ASN A 742 -11.75 32.69 -3.37
CA ASN A 742 -10.70 33.63 -2.93
C ASN A 742 -9.58 33.78 -3.96
N ARG A 743 -9.17 32.69 -4.64
CA ARG A 743 -8.15 32.70 -5.70
C ARG A 743 -8.60 33.50 -6.94
N LEU A 744 -9.85 33.33 -7.36
CA LEU A 744 -10.48 34.07 -8.46
C LEU A 744 -10.65 35.55 -8.13
N ALA A 745 -11.10 35.88 -6.90
CA ALA A 745 -11.15 37.25 -6.40
C ALA A 745 -9.77 37.94 -6.35
N ALA A 746 -8.69 37.17 -6.21
CA ALA A 746 -7.30 37.64 -6.31
C ALA A 746 -6.77 37.74 -7.76
N GLY A 747 -7.56 37.39 -8.78
CA GLY A 747 -7.29 37.68 -10.19
C GLY A 747 -6.50 36.63 -10.97
N GLN A 748 -6.79 35.33 -10.77
CA GLN A 748 -6.08 34.22 -11.42
C GLN A 748 -7.03 33.31 -12.24
N GLY A 749 -6.87 33.23 -13.57
CA GLY A 749 -7.86 32.63 -14.52
C GLY A 749 -7.92 31.09 -14.66
N LEU A 750 -8.68 30.61 -15.68
CA LEU A 750 -9.14 29.21 -15.89
C LEU A 750 -9.58 28.87 -17.36
N ASP A 751 -9.03 27.82 -18.01
CA ASP A 751 -9.59 26.98 -19.15
C ASP A 751 -8.54 25.89 -19.58
N PRO A 752 -8.90 24.61 -19.89
CA PRO A 752 -7.90 23.60 -20.34
C PRO A 752 -7.95 23.14 -21.82
N GLY A 753 -9.10 23.19 -22.54
CA GLY A 753 -9.19 22.72 -23.94
C GLY A 753 -8.90 21.22 -24.20
N PRO A 754 -8.36 20.82 -25.37
CA PRO A 754 -7.70 19.53 -25.54
C PRO A 754 -6.54 19.39 -24.54
N VAL A 755 -6.23 18.20 -24.04
CA VAL A 755 -5.24 18.05 -22.95
C VAL A 755 -4.13 17.08 -23.35
N LEU A 756 -3.02 17.62 -23.83
CA LEU A 756 -1.76 16.91 -23.91
C LEU A 756 -1.38 16.40 -22.51
N SER A 757 -0.99 15.13 -22.41
CA SER A 757 -0.53 14.50 -21.18
C SER A 757 0.57 13.47 -21.43
N ALA A 758 1.39 13.21 -20.41
CA ALA A 758 2.41 12.16 -20.43
C ALA A 758 2.14 11.13 -19.32
N SER A 759 2.60 9.89 -19.52
CA SER A 759 2.37 8.77 -18.60
C SER A 759 3.05 8.93 -17.23
N VAL A 760 4.04 9.83 -17.13
CA VAL A 760 4.68 10.25 -15.88
C VAL A 760 4.99 11.74 -15.96
N SER A 761 4.85 12.45 -14.85
CA SER A 761 5.26 13.86 -14.70
C SER A 761 6.77 14.04 -14.54
N THR A 762 7.47 12.96 -14.15
CA THR A 762 8.90 12.93 -13.87
C THR A 762 9.54 11.68 -14.45
N LEU A 763 10.67 11.84 -15.14
CA LEU A 763 11.58 10.77 -15.52
C LEU A 763 12.83 10.88 -14.65
N ASN A 764 13.04 9.92 -13.74
CA ASN A 764 14.22 9.92 -12.90
C ASN A 764 15.24 8.87 -13.37
N PHE A 765 16.37 9.36 -13.87
CA PHE A 765 17.49 8.56 -14.35
C PHE A 765 18.46 8.17 -13.20
N GLY A 766 18.25 8.69 -11.98
CA GLY A 766 19.11 8.46 -10.83
C GLY A 766 20.58 8.79 -11.12
N ALA A 767 21.50 8.03 -10.53
CA ALA A 767 22.93 8.16 -10.77
C ALA A 767 23.48 7.33 -11.97
N PHE A 768 22.70 6.38 -12.53
CA PHE A 768 23.23 5.40 -13.50
C PHE A 768 22.50 5.28 -14.84
N LEU A 769 21.18 5.44 -14.88
CA LEU A 769 20.42 5.22 -16.13
C LEU A 769 20.77 6.30 -17.15
N ASN A 770 20.82 5.92 -18.43
CA ASN A 770 21.09 6.86 -19.53
C ASN A 770 20.00 6.84 -20.61
N GLU A 771 18.96 6.00 -20.46
CA GLU A 771 17.83 5.86 -21.38
C GLU A 771 16.55 5.46 -20.63
N LEU A 772 15.42 6.11 -20.93
CA LEU A 772 14.08 5.79 -20.40
C LEU A 772 12.98 6.05 -21.46
N PRO A 773 11.90 5.24 -21.51
CA PRO A 773 10.73 5.52 -22.34
C PRO A 773 9.76 6.49 -21.65
N LEU A 774 8.97 7.21 -22.46
CA LEU A 774 7.92 8.13 -22.01
C LEU A 774 6.74 8.09 -22.98
N GLN A 775 5.55 7.70 -22.51
CA GLN A 775 4.36 7.68 -23.34
C GLN A 775 3.64 9.04 -23.29
N VAL A 776 3.25 9.57 -24.44
CA VAL A 776 2.56 10.87 -24.57
C VAL A 776 1.23 10.69 -25.32
N SER A 777 0.17 11.35 -24.83
CA SER A 777 -1.23 11.11 -25.19
C SER A 777 -2.09 12.38 -25.15
N ASN A 778 -3.34 12.29 -25.60
CA ASN A 778 -4.37 13.31 -25.38
C ASN A 778 -5.41 12.75 -24.39
N LEU A 779 -5.64 13.45 -23.28
CA LEU A 779 -6.70 13.17 -22.29
C LEU A 779 -7.91 14.09 -22.45
N GLY A 780 -7.80 15.17 -23.23
CA GLY A 780 -8.88 16.12 -23.46
C GLY A 780 -9.57 15.93 -24.81
N THR A 781 -10.63 16.70 -25.04
CA THR A 781 -11.45 16.59 -26.26
C THR A 781 -10.83 17.32 -27.46
N GLY A 782 -10.95 16.73 -28.65
CA GLY A 782 -10.58 17.37 -29.91
C GLY A 782 -9.23 16.89 -30.50
N SER A 783 -8.82 17.52 -31.60
CA SER A 783 -7.56 17.22 -32.28
C SER A 783 -6.39 17.91 -31.57
N LEU A 784 -5.38 17.11 -31.20
CA LEU A 784 -4.16 17.58 -30.57
C LEU A 784 -2.96 17.34 -31.48
N THR A 785 -2.14 18.37 -31.73
CA THR A 785 -0.87 18.26 -32.46
C THR A 785 0.27 18.77 -31.59
N ILE A 786 1.37 18.03 -31.53
CA ILE A 786 2.62 18.50 -30.93
C ILE A 786 3.37 19.32 -31.99
N ALA A 787 3.54 20.62 -31.75
CA ALA A 787 4.23 21.52 -32.69
C ALA A 787 5.76 21.41 -32.56
N GLY A 788 6.25 21.04 -31.37
CA GLY A 788 7.66 20.81 -31.10
C GLY A 788 7.88 20.03 -29.80
N VAL A 789 9.10 19.51 -29.61
CA VAL A 789 9.54 18.99 -28.32
C VAL A 789 10.92 19.53 -28.05
N THR A 790 11.11 20.14 -26.88
CA THR A 790 12.36 20.80 -26.50
C THR A 790 12.86 20.26 -25.17
N ALA A 791 14.19 20.26 -25.01
CA ALA A 791 14.83 20.06 -23.72
C ALA A 791 15.38 21.40 -23.23
N SER A 792 15.18 21.73 -21.95
CA SER A 792 15.77 22.92 -21.33
C SER A 792 17.28 22.78 -21.05
N GLN A 793 17.86 21.59 -21.27
CA GLN A 793 19.24 21.27 -20.94
C GLN A 793 19.92 20.49 -22.09
N PRO A 794 21.17 20.86 -22.47
CA PRO A 794 21.88 20.24 -23.59
C PRO A 794 22.32 18.78 -23.31
N TRP A 795 22.21 18.33 -22.05
CA TRP A 795 22.50 16.95 -21.66
C TRP A 795 21.31 16.00 -21.87
N ILE A 796 20.10 16.49 -22.19
CA ILE A 796 18.94 15.66 -22.53
C ILE A 796 18.87 15.47 -24.04
N THR A 797 18.61 14.26 -24.51
CA THR A 797 18.34 13.93 -25.92
C THR A 797 17.02 13.20 -26.05
N ILE A 798 16.24 13.52 -27.09
CA ILE A 798 14.85 13.08 -27.25
C ILE A 798 14.71 12.36 -28.60
N THR A 799 14.14 11.16 -28.60
CA THR A 799 13.79 10.41 -29.81
C THR A 799 12.26 10.29 -29.91
N PRO A 800 11.62 10.79 -30.99
CA PRO A 800 10.17 10.69 -31.15
C PRO A 800 9.72 9.29 -31.61
N PRO A 801 8.43 8.94 -31.43
CA PRO A 801 7.84 7.73 -31.99
C PRO A 801 7.87 7.72 -33.53
N ASN A 802 7.79 6.52 -34.11
CA ASN A 802 7.73 6.33 -35.56
C ASN A 802 6.48 7.02 -36.16
N GLY A 803 6.69 8.12 -36.88
CA GLY A 803 5.64 8.97 -37.46
C GLY A 803 5.56 10.37 -36.84
N GLY A 804 6.09 10.55 -35.61
CA GLY A 804 6.02 11.80 -34.85
C GLY A 804 4.66 12.07 -34.20
N GLY A 805 4.64 13.01 -33.25
CA GLY A 805 3.46 13.30 -32.43
C GLY A 805 3.26 12.31 -31.28
N LEU A 806 2.01 12.03 -30.94
CA LEU A 806 1.64 11.17 -29.80
C LEU A 806 2.18 9.73 -29.94
N GLY A 807 2.54 9.12 -28.82
CA GLY A 807 3.20 7.82 -28.78
C GLY A 807 4.34 7.75 -27.76
N THR A 808 5.17 6.71 -27.86
CA THR A 808 6.30 6.51 -26.96
C THR A 808 7.54 7.24 -27.47
N TYR A 809 8.01 8.21 -26.70
CA TYR A 809 9.29 8.87 -26.86
C TYR A 809 10.38 8.09 -26.11
N ILE A 810 11.61 8.08 -26.63
CA ILE A 810 12.78 7.53 -25.93
C ILE A 810 13.71 8.69 -25.53
N ILE A 811 13.86 8.88 -24.23
CA ILE A 811 14.62 9.97 -23.62
C ILE A 811 15.99 9.44 -23.17
N ARG A 812 17.05 10.20 -23.42
CA ARG A 812 18.43 9.89 -23.01
C ARG A 812 19.07 11.05 -22.27
N VAL A 813 20.05 10.76 -21.42
CA VAL A 813 20.83 11.77 -20.70
C VAL A 813 22.35 11.59 -20.84
N THR A 814 23.08 12.70 -20.82
CA THR A 814 24.54 12.76 -20.98
C THR A 814 25.20 13.32 -19.72
N ARG A 815 25.81 12.44 -18.92
CA ARG A 815 26.35 12.78 -17.59
C ARG A 815 27.68 13.55 -17.61
N SER A 816 28.42 13.49 -18.73
CA SER A 816 29.77 14.06 -18.84
C SER A 816 29.76 15.60 -18.86
N GLY A 817 30.53 16.22 -17.97
CA GLY A 817 30.70 17.68 -17.90
C GLY A 817 29.74 18.41 -16.95
N LEU A 818 28.89 17.67 -16.24
CA LEU A 818 28.03 18.19 -15.17
C LEU A 818 28.76 18.18 -13.81
N ALA A 819 28.37 19.09 -12.92
CA ALA A 819 28.93 19.20 -11.57
C ALA A 819 28.29 18.20 -10.59
N ASP A 820 28.87 18.02 -9.39
CA ASP A 820 28.27 17.23 -8.30
C ASP A 820 27.00 17.93 -7.76
N SER A 821 25.84 17.41 -8.16
CA SER A 821 24.51 17.75 -7.64
C SER A 821 23.45 16.82 -8.25
N VAL A 822 22.22 16.89 -7.74
CA VAL A 822 21.05 16.59 -8.57
C VAL A 822 20.96 17.65 -9.68
N HIS A 823 20.72 17.20 -10.92
CA HIS A 823 20.46 18.03 -12.09
C HIS A 823 19.02 17.82 -12.52
N THR A 824 18.21 18.85 -12.34
CA THR A 824 16.86 18.93 -12.90
C THR A 824 16.93 19.61 -14.26
N GLY A 825 16.55 18.89 -15.30
CA GLY A 825 16.14 19.46 -16.58
C GLY A 825 14.65 19.25 -16.79
N THR A 826 14.15 19.71 -17.92
CA THR A 826 12.76 19.52 -18.34
C THR A 826 12.69 19.19 -19.81
N ILE A 827 11.70 18.39 -20.16
CA ILE A 827 11.24 18.21 -21.54
C ILE A 827 9.89 18.89 -21.65
N THR A 828 9.80 19.89 -22.52
CA THR A 828 8.54 20.56 -22.83
C THR A 828 8.07 20.11 -24.20
N PHE A 829 6.93 19.43 -24.22
CA PHE A 829 6.15 19.11 -25.42
C PHE A 829 5.23 20.30 -25.69
N ASP A 830 5.48 21.01 -26.78
CA ASP A 830 4.69 22.14 -27.27
C ASP A 830 3.41 21.59 -27.91
N GLY A 831 2.27 21.80 -27.25
CA GLY A 831 0.98 21.24 -27.63
C GLY A 831 0.02 22.29 -28.14
N SER A 832 -0.83 21.94 -29.12
CA SER A 832 -1.82 22.84 -29.73
C SER A 832 -3.00 23.26 -28.82
N SER A 833 -2.83 23.20 -27.50
CA SER A 833 -3.84 23.52 -26.48
C SER A 833 -3.19 23.80 -25.12
N ASN A 834 -2.34 22.89 -24.64
CA ASN A 834 -1.47 23.04 -23.48
C ASN A 834 -0.12 22.39 -23.75
N ASP A 835 0.91 22.93 -23.10
CA ASP A 835 2.21 22.27 -23.01
C ASP A 835 2.17 21.17 -21.94
N VAL A 836 2.98 20.13 -22.14
CA VAL A 836 3.36 19.19 -21.07
C VAL A 836 4.82 19.33 -20.79
N THR A 837 5.15 19.60 -19.52
CA THR A 837 6.51 19.62 -19.03
C THR A 837 6.76 18.40 -18.16
N VAL A 838 7.63 17.50 -18.63
CA VAL A 838 8.12 16.35 -17.83
C VAL A 838 9.45 16.72 -17.22
N THR A 839 9.57 16.60 -15.90
CA THR A 839 10.83 16.84 -15.20
C THR A 839 11.79 15.69 -15.47
N VAL A 840 13.00 15.99 -15.93
CA VAL A 840 14.07 15.00 -16.04
C VAL A 840 15.03 15.19 -14.90
N ILE A 841 15.10 14.20 -14.01
CA ILE A 841 16.03 14.18 -12.89
C ILE A 841 17.19 13.24 -13.26
N LEU A 842 18.42 13.70 -13.08
CA LEU A 842 19.57 12.81 -12.89
C LEU A 842 20.38 13.30 -11.70
N GLN A 843 21.14 12.40 -11.07
CA GLN A 843 22.11 12.76 -10.04
C GLN A 843 23.52 12.52 -10.55
N ILE A 844 24.39 13.51 -10.35
CA ILE A 844 25.84 13.36 -10.44
C ILE A 844 26.35 13.49 -9.01
N SER A 845 27.28 12.63 -8.60
CA SER A 845 28.04 12.90 -7.39
C SER A 845 29.51 12.52 -7.55
N SER A 846 30.36 13.15 -6.74
CA SER A 846 31.75 12.78 -6.55
C SER A 846 31.93 11.63 -5.54
N VAL A 847 30.88 11.34 -4.77
CA VAL A 847 30.72 10.10 -4.01
C VAL A 847 30.19 9.02 -4.95
N ASP A 848 30.69 7.78 -4.83
CA ASP A 848 30.05 6.65 -5.55
C ASP A 848 28.70 6.34 -4.91
N LEU A 849 27.66 6.28 -5.73
CA LEU A 849 26.29 5.94 -5.35
C LEU A 849 25.85 4.61 -5.99
N SER A 850 26.79 3.81 -6.51
CA SER A 850 26.50 2.61 -7.30
C SER A 850 25.63 1.62 -6.53
N ALA A 851 24.72 0.96 -7.26
CA ALA A 851 23.64 0.14 -6.70
C ALA A 851 24.20 -0.92 -5.73
N ASN A 852 23.96 -0.72 -4.44
CA ASN A 852 24.59 -1.47 -3.37
C ASN A 852 23.52 -1.84 -2.35
N ALA A 853 23.29 -3.12 -2.18
CA ALA A 853 22.35 -3.68 -1.23
C ALA A 853 23.09 -4.49 -0.15
N GLY A 854 24.18 -3.94 0.38
CA GLY A 854 24.93 -4.52 1.50
C GLY A 854 25.84 -5.68 1.11
N LEU A 855 26.40 -6.34 2.13
CA LEU A 855 27.20 -7.56 1.95
C LEU A 855 26.27 -8.72 1.59
N HIS A 856 26.51 -9.40 0.46
CA HIS A 856 25.66 -10.51 0.05
C HIS A 856 26.30 -11.86 0.38
N PHE A 857 25.57 -12.70 1.09
CA PHE A 857 25.89 -14.09 1.38
C PHE A 857 25.13 -14.99 0.38
N VAL A 858 25.86 -15.78 -0.42
CA VAL A 858 25.26 -16.71 -1.41
C VAL A 858 25.28 -18.13 -0.86
N ILE A 859 24.10 -18.75 -0.76
CA ILE A 859 23.90 -20.07 -0.17
C ILE A 859 23.36 -21.12 -1.15
N LEU A 860 23.59 -22.40 -0.81
CA LEU A 860 23.07 -23.55 -1.56
C LEU A 860 22.18 -24.40 -0.65
N VAL A 861 20.89 -24.40 -0.94
CA VAL A 861 19.86 -25.10 -0.14
C VAL A 861 19.55 -26.45 -0.78
N ASP A 862 19.69 -27.53 -0.01
CA ASP A 862 19.42 -28.91 -0.47
C ASP A 862 17.91 -29.25 -0.53
N ASN A 863 17.59 -30.46 -1.00
CA ASN A 863 16.19 -30.93 -1.09
C ASN A 863 15.45 -31.07 0.25
N ASN A 864 16.16 -31.00 1.39
CA ASN A 864 15.59 -31.05 2.74
C ASN A 864 15.51 -29.65 3.39
N GLY A 865 15.96 -28.59 2.70
CA GLY A 865 16.02 -27.23 3.22
C GLY A 865 17.34 -26.85 3.91
N ASN A 866 18.36 -27.71 3.92
CA ASN A 866 19.61 -27.41 4.64
C ASN A 866 20.60 -26.60 3.81
N SER A 867 21.22 -25.60 4.44
CA SER A 867 22.39 -24.88 3.91
C SER A 867 23.69 -25.39 4.54
N ASN A 868 24.04 -26.66 4.26
CA ASN A 868 25.21 -27.35 4.82
C ASN A 868 26.57 -26.92 4.20
N ILE A 869 26.55 -25.97 3.26
CA ILE A 869 27.74 -25.44 2.58
C ILE A 869 27.94 -23.99 3.07
N PRO A 870 29.12 -23.61 3.60
CA PRO A 870 29.34 -22.25 4.06
C PRO A 870 29.09 -21.22 2.96
N ALA A 871 28.44 -20.10 3.30
CA ALA A 871 28.04 -19.09 2.33
C ALA A 871 29.24 -18.45 1.62
N VAL A 872 29.07 -18.10 0.34
CA VAL A 872 30.06 -17.29 -0.38
C VAL A 872 29.71 -15.82 -0.23
N ILE A 873 30.62 -15.07 0.38
CA ILE A 873 30.51 -13.62 0.55
C ILE A 873 30.84 -12.92 -0.78
N THR A 874 30.02 -11.96 -1.18
CA THR A 874 30.25 -11.08 -2.34
C THR A 874 29.83 -9.63 -2.06
N ARG A 875 30.44 -8.68 -2.77
CA ARG A 875 30.31 -7.23 -2.59
C ARG A 875 30.07 -6.55 -3.95
N ALA A 876 29.34 -5.43 -3.94
CA ALA A 876 29.13 -4.60 -5.12
C ALA A 876 30.47 -4.15 -5.73
N THR A 877 30.59 -4.21 -7.05
CA THR A 877 31.65 -3.58 -7.83
C THR A 877 31.02 -2.87 -9.01
N ASN A 878 30.93 -1.52 -8.95
CA ASN A 878 30.17 -0.69 -9.91
C ASN A 878 28.69 -1.11 -10.07
N GLY A 879 28.06 -1.64 -9.01
CA GLY A 879 26.65 -2.08 -9.01
C GLY A 879 26.39 -3.54 -9.40
N GLU A 880 27.42 -4.30 -9.82
CA GLU A 880 27.30 -5.76 -9.99
C GLU A 880 27.92 -6.53 -8.82
N TYR A 881 27.27 -7.63 -8.42
CA TYR A 881 27.78 -8.59 -7.45
C TYR A 881 28.13 -9.89 -8.17
N THR A 882 29.37 -10.37 -8.08
CA THR A 882 29.77 -11.63 -8.73
C THR A 882 30.12 -12.68 -7.68
N PHE A 883 29.69 -13.92 -7.89
CA PHE A 883 29.93 -15.02 -6.95
C PHE A 883 30.59 -16.22 -7.62
N THR A 884 31.34 -17.01 -6.84
CA THR A 884 31.90 -18.29 -7.27
C THR A 884 31.98 -19.24 -6.09
N ILE A 885 31.16 -20.30 -6.12
CA ILE A 885 31.12 -21.35 -5.12
C ILE A 885 31.96 -22.52 -5.63
N ASN A 886 32.95 -22.95 -4.85
CA ASN A 886 33.89 -24.01 -5.22
C ASN A 886 33.69 -25.25 -4.35
N ASN A 887 34.03 -26.42 -4.89
CA ASN A 887 33.89 -27.72 -4.21
C ASN A 887 32.44 -28.07 -3.84
N VAL A 888 31.47 -27.61 -4.63
CA VAL A 888 30.05 -27.98 -4.48
C VAL A 888 29.93 -29.49 -4.73
N PRO A 889 29.39 -30.28 -3.78
CA PRO A 889 29.16 -31.71 -4.00
C PRO A 889 28.12 -31.94 -5.10
N ASN A 890 28.17 -33.11 -5.76
CA ASN A 890 27.13 -33.47 -6.72
C ASN A 890 25.77 -33.66 -6.01
N GLY A 891 24.72 -33.00 -6.51
CA GLY A 891 23.40 -33.00 -5.90
C GLY A 891 22.40 -32.06 -6.58
N GLU A 892 21.19 -31.96 -6.03
CA GLU A 892 20.18 -30.99 -6.45
C GLU A 892 20.13 -29.85 -5.42
N TYR A 893 20.27 -28.60 -5.89
CA TYR A 893 20.31 -27.42 -5.03
C TYR A 893 19.45 -26.27 -5.58
N ARG A 894 18.99 -25.39 -4.69
CA ARG A 894 18.58 -24.02 -5.04
C ARG A 894 19.66 -23.02 -4.63
N ILE A 895 19.75 -21.92 -5.35
CA ILE A 895 20.64 -20.80 -5.01
C ILE A 895 19.80 -19.65 -4.48
N PHE A 896 20.14 -19.18 -3.28
CA PHE A 896 19.62 -17.94 -2.70
C PHE A 896 20.81 -17.01 -2.39
N ALA A 897 20.55 -15.71 -2.34
CA ALA A 897 21.49 -14.72 -1.84
C ALA A 897 20.76 -13.58 -1.12
N GLY A 898 21.34 -13.08 -0.04
CA GLY A 898 20.79 -11.95 0.70
C GLY A 898 21.82 -11.29 1.62
N THR A 899 21.40 -10.24 2.32
CA THR A 899 22.15 -9.66 3.46
C THR A 899 21.97 -10.50 4.72
N ASP A 900 22.75 -10.17 5.76
CA ASP A 900 22.56 -10.53 7.17
C ASP A 900 22.93 -9.25 7.96
N SER A 901 22.03 -8.25 7.93
CA SER A 901 22.35 -6.85 8.30
C SER A 901 22.34 -6.59 9.81
N ASP A 902 21.52 -7.32 10.55
CA ASP A 902 21.37 -7.27 12.01
C ASP A 902 22.32 -8.22 12.76
N ASN A 903 23.03 -9.12 12.06
CA ASN A 903 23.93 -10.12 12.62
C ASN A 903 23.21 -11.20 13.47
N ASP A 904 22.13 -11.80 12.96
CA ASP A 904 21.43 -12.92 13.61
C ASP A 904 21.77 -14.33 13.07
N ASP A 905 22.53 -14.43 11.95
CA ASP A 905 22.89 -15.65 11.20
C ASP A 905 21.74 -16.27 10.33
N PHE A 906 20.69 -15.51 10.01
CA PHE A 906 19.67 -15.79 8.97
C PHE A 906 19.88 -14.90 7.71
N LEU A 907 19.01 -15.03 6.71
CA LEU A 907 19.08 -14.31 5.42
C LEU A 907 17.67 -14.13 4.85
N CYS A 908 17.42 -12.98 4.21
CA CYS A 908 16.16 -12.65 3.53
C CYS A 908 14.98 -12.33 4.46
N ASP A 909 15.30 -11.96 5.69
CA ASP A 909 14.32 -11.59 6.72
C ASP A 909 13.75 -10.18 6.45
N ALA A 910 13.00 -9.61 7.40
CA ALA A 910 12.29 -8.35 7.17
C ALA A 910 13.28 -7.17 7.01
N ALA A 911 13.01 -6.30 6.02
CA ALA A 911 13.87 -5.19 5.57
C ALA A 911 15.23 -5.60 4.94
N GLU A 912 15.54 -6.88 4.83
CA GLU A 912 16.78 -7.38 4.23
C GLU A 912 16.76 -7.43 2.69
N ALA A 913 17.94 -7.42 2.06
CA ALA A 913 18.05 -7.71 0.63
C ALA A 913 17.94 -9.22 0.38
N CYS A 914 17.17 -9.63 -0.63
CA CYS A 914 17.02 -11.04 -1.00
C CYS A 914 16.83 -11.28 -2.50
N GLY A 915 17.40 -12.37 -3.00
CA GLY A 915 17.22 -12.92 -4.33
C GLY A 915 17.39 -14.44 -4.39
N ALA A 916 16.86 -15.07 -5.43
CA ALA A 916 17.11 -16.49 -5.72
C ALA A 916 17.15 -16.75 -7.22
N TYR A 917 17.81 -17.83 -7.65
CA TYR A 917 17.94 -18.18 -9.06
C TYR A 917 16.75 -19.01 -9.59
N PRO A 918 16.13 -18.67 -10.75
CA PRO A 918 16.34 -17.45 -11.54
C PRO A 918 15.58 -16.24 -10.97
N THR A 919 14.53 -16.48 -10.19
CA THR A 919 13.73 -15.46 -9.48
C THR A 919 13.30 -15.97 -8.11
N LEU A 920 13.05 -15.05 -7.17
CA LEU A 920 12.73 -15.36 -5.76
C LEU A 920 11.33 -15.97 -5.56
N ASP A 921 10.37 -15.65 -6.44
CA ASP A 921 9.03 -16.25 -6.45
C ASP A 921 9.02 -17.70 -6.96
N ARG A 922 10.02 -18.10 -7.77
CA ARG A 922 10.04 -19.42 -8.42
C ARG A 922 11.44 -20.04 -8.57
N PRO A 923 12.17 -20.24 -7.45
CA PRO A 923 13.56 -20.69 -7.49
C PRO A 923 13.72 -22.11 -8.05
N GLU A 924 14.57 -22.23 -9.08
CA GLU A 924 14.83 -23.45 -9.85
C GLU A 924 15.72 -24.43 -9.08
N ARG A 925 15.36 -25.73 -9.12
CA ARG A 925 16.25 -26.80 -8.67
C ARG A 925 17.29 -27.08 -9.74
N LEU A 926 18.55 -26.77 -9.44
CA LEU A 926 19.69 -27.02 -10.31
C LEU A 926 20.32 -28.37 -9.99
N SER A 927 20.30 -29.26 -10.99
CA SER A 927 21.09 -30.50 -10.96
C SER A 927 22.56 -30.19 -11.19
N ILE A 928 23.37 -30.43 -10.15
CA ILE A 928 24.80 -30.14 -10.10
C ILE A 928 25.60 -31.44 -10.21
N ASN A 929 26.23 -31.63 -11.37
CA ASN A 929 27.11 -32.76 -11.69
C ASN A 929 28.32 -32.37 -12.56
N ALA A 930 28.40 -31.09 -12.96
CA ALA A 930 29.46 -30.47 -13.73
C ALA A 930 29.39 -28.94 -13.54
N ASN A 931 30.48 -28.22 -13.81
CA ASN A 931 30.58 -26.78 -13.59
C ASN A 931 29.49 -25.99 -14.34
N ARG A 932 28.90 -24.99 -13.67
CA ARG A 932 27.97 -24.03 -14.27
C ARG A 932 28.46 -22.60 -14.05
N ALA A 933 28.27 -21.76 -15.05
CA ALA A 933 28.65 -20.35 -15.04
C ALA A 933 27.56 -19.51 -15.73
N GLY A 934 27.53 -18.20 -15.46
CA GLY A 934 26.55 -17.30 -16.08
C GLY A 934 25.14 -17.43 -15.51
N LEU A 935 25.02 -17.88 -14.25
CA LEU A 935 23.77 -17.84 -13.51
C LEU A 935 23.48 -16.38 -13.13
N VAL A 936 22.37 -15.81 -13.60
CA VAL A 936 21.98 -14.42 -13.33
C VAL A 936 20.61 -14.39 -12.67
N PHE A 937 20.47 -13.61 -11.60
CA PHE A 937 19.21 -13.36 -10.90
C PHE A 937 19.22 -12.00 -10.20
N LEU A 938 18.03 -11.51 -9.83
CA LEU A 938 17.84 -10.24 -9.12
C LEU A 938 17.86 -10.45 -7.60
N SER A 939 18.35 -9.45 -6.88
CA SER A 939 18.17 -9.29 -5.42
C SER A 939 17.75 -7.84 -5.09
N GLY A 940 17.01 -7.66 -4.00
CA GLY A 940 16.56 -6.36 -3.52
C GLY A 940 15.85 -6.44 -2.16
N PHE A 941 15.66 -5.30 -1.50
CA PHE A 941 15.13 -5.23 -0.14
C PHE A 941 13.67 -5.72 -0.03
N ARG A 942 13.37 -6.52 1.00
CA ARG A 942 12.06 -7.14 1.22
C ARG A 942 11.21 -6.32 2.20
N LEU A 943 10.03 -5.92 1.71
CA LEU A 943 8.93 -5.45 2.55
C LEU A 943 8.07 -6.67 2.91
N ASN A 944 8.26 -7.21 4.11
CA ASN A 944 7.33 -8.18 4.69
C ASN A 944 6.21 -7.39 5.37
N LEU A 945 5.04 -7.32 4.74
CA LEU A 945 3.79 -6.92 5.42
C LEU A 945 3.12 -8.20 5.96
N ASP A 946 2.57 -8.14 7.18
CA ASP A 946 2.08 -9.32 7.90
C ASP A 946 1.05 -10.12 7.08
N SER A 947 1.36 -11.40 6.79
CA SER A 947 0.54 -12.19 5.87
C SER A 947 -0.81 -12.57 6.49
N PHE A 948 -1.91 -11.99 6.00
CA PHE A 948 -3.25 -12.36 6.43
C PHE A 948 -3.56 -13.83 6.16
N SER A 949 -4.08 -14.51 7.19
CA SER A 949 -4.38 -15.95 7.15
C SER A 949 -5.66 -16.25 6.35
N VAL A 950 -5.53 -16.29 5.02
CA VAL A 950 -6.58 -16.75 4.12
C VAL A 950 -6.88 -18.23 4.39
N THR A 951 -8.02 -18.50 5.00
CA THR A 951 -8.53 -19.86 5.24
C THR A 951 -9.18 -20.39 3.97
N SER A 952 -8.35 -20.89 3.06
CA SER A 952 -8.80 -21.57 1.83
C SER A 952 -9.40 -22.94 2.16
N ASP A 953 -10.70 -22.98 2.41
CA ASP A 953 -11.50 -24.23 2.42
C ASP A 953 -11.77 -24.68 0.99
N ASP A 954 -10.73 -25.17 0.30
CA ASP A 954 -10.86 -25.82 -1.01
C ASP A 954 -9.78 -26.91 -1.19
N GLY A 955 -10.22 -28.12 -1.54
CA GLY A 955 -9.38 -29.32 -1.52
C GLY A 955 -8.63 -29.56 -2.84
N MET A 956 -7.39 -29.08 -2.94
CA MET A 956 -6.43 -29.45 -4.01
C MET A 956 -5.06 -29.88 -3.46
N ASP A 957 -4.30 -30.61 -4.28
CA ASP A 957 -3.22 -31.50 -3.84
C ASP A 957 -2.05 -30.83 -3.10
N SER A 958 -1.70 -31.37 -1.93
CA SER A 958 -0.80 -30.75 -0.94
C SER A 958 0.69 -31.06 -1.15
N GLU A 959 1.25 -30.79 -2.34
CA GLU A 959 2.70 -30.95 -2.61
C GLU A 959 3.42 -29.68 -3.13
N SER A 960 2.74 -28.54 -3.31
CA SER A 960 3.32 -27.33 -3.92
C SER A 960 3.36 -26.06 -3.06
N ALA A 961 3.09 -26.14 -1.74
CA ALA A 961 2.81 -24.96 -0.90
C ALA A 961 3.58 -24.90 0.44
N GLN A 962 4.88 -25.30 0.47
CA GLN A 962 5.71 -25.28 1.70
C GLN A 962 7.13 -24.68 1.52
N ILE A 963 7.35 -23.82 0.52
CA ILE A 963 8.66 -23.17 0.30
C ILE A 963 8.49 -21.68 -0.06
N GLY A 964 7.70 -20.99 0.77
CA GLY A 964 7.39 -19.57 0.69
C GLY A 964 6.43 -19.21 1.83
N ASN A 965 6.64 -18.06 2.48
CA ASN A 965 5.95 -17.61 3.69
C ASN A 965 6.18 -18.50 4.93
N THR A 966 7.44 -18.62 5.35
CA THR A 966 7.80 -18.66 6.77
C THR A 966 8.26 -17.27 7.19
N GLU A 967 7.92 -16.84 8.42
CA GLU A 967 8.39 -15.57 9.00
C GLU A 967 9.91 -15.56 9.24
N ALA A 968 10.52 -16.73 9.37
CA ALA A 968 11.97 -16.91 9.44
C ALA A 968 12.56 -17.16 8.05
N GLY A 969 13.65 -16.45 7.74
CA GLY A 969 14.46 -16.61 6.55
C GLY A 969 15.43 -17.81 6.60
N TYR A 970 16.50 -17.73 5.81
CA TYR A 970 17.37 -18.87 5.51
C TYR A 970 18.62 -18.91 6.41
N ALA A 971 18.47 -19.50 7.59
CA ALA A 971 19.58 -19.84 8.49
C ALA A 971 20.77 -20.50 7.74
N PHE A 972 21.98 -19.98 7.95
CA PHE A 972 23.16 -20.40 7.19
C PHE A 972 24.43 -20.56 8.03
N ILE A 973 25.46 -21.14 7.40
CA ILE A 973 26.78 -21.29 8.00
C ILE A 973 27.70 -20.19 7.47
N ARG A 974 28.03 -19.22 8.33
CA ARG A 974 29.05 -18.20 8.01
C ARG A 974 30.44 -18.84 7.77
N PRO A 975 31.28 -18.31 6.87
CA PRO A 975 32.66 -18.77 6.69
C PRO A 975 33.48 -18.70 7.98
N GLN A 976 34.27 -19.75 8.27
CA GLN A 976 35.20 -19.73 9.40
C GLN A 976 36.54 -19.08 9.02
N GLY A 977 36.83 -17.93 9.62
CA GLY A 977 38.13 -17.27 9.55
C GLY A 977 38.09 -15.81 10.03
N ASP A 978 38.67 -15.53 11.20
CA ASP A 978 38.74 -14.19 11.78
C ASP A 978 39.74 -13.29 11.04
N SER A 979 39.39 -12.83 9.83
CA SER A 979 39.97 -11.66 9.16
C SER A 979 39.12 -11.28 7.94
N PRO A 980 38.75 -9.99 7.74
CA PRO A 980 38.33 -9.55 6.42
C PRO A 980 39.50 -9.72 5.43
N PRO A 981 39.24 -10.13 4.17
CA PRO A 981 40.27 -10.09 3.13
C PRO A 981 40.73 -8.64 2.88
N PRO A 982 42.02 -8.42 2.54
CA PRO A 982 42.62 -7.10 2.40
C PRO A 982 42.26 -6.36 1.09
#